data_AF-A0A0C6FMD4-F1
#
_entry.id   AF-A0A0C6FMD4-F1
#
_cell.length_a   1.000
_cell.length_b   1.000
_cell.length_c   1.000
_cell.angle_alpha   90.00
_cell.angle_beta   90.00
_cell.angle_gamma   90.00
#
_symmetry.space_group_name_H-M   'P 1'
#
loop_
_entity.id
_entity.type
_entity.pdbx_description
1 polymer ?
#
loop_
_entity_poly.entity_id
_entity_poly.type
_entity_poly.pdbx_seq_one_letter_code
_entity_poly.pdbx_strand_id
1 'polypeptide(L)'
;MLLPVQARYAGGAGQGEHEGEHAITANNRWSRALLTFRDLPAGAWCCLEARLAWSAEEEGGLAADFVLAGFDFLAGDGSSLDVEQVPGLSRTLLDPHSAWIAGPACQPAGSELLRMAPVRVAFGVPPQARGLVLTLRSWRNTEGVTIAEPCLRPVTPLTPAPFRSRRLGPNPAPSRHSLVPGLGLVVRGQLHASRVKEHAARVSLVYRDRDGAEIPPPYPGTVSVPGSEEAPGLGASVNLPAQPQARRFTLDLEPPPGAHTLDLAFCTWEEEGEAGPAVALLGPPEVALKDGFRLESLCGDDLLDAPGFLARLSARLGRDPGAEAAWIPGPGEAGAAALPLARARQLRGEGERPVALRPDGGLVLRLAGCPDWALPDRPDFDEDPFRAAPVRAVPWRLAYQSLTWLLALAEPAPGRALGLAQAWSRANPWGQPADPLSLHPGALLPRAEVWIGLLALPGAGAAAPVLTGEAVRHGFALAEIVGQNTFGRSLHQLQAAAALLAVARALPRLPLAGHWEALARESLRDGVPALLPEDGRFAESSLHRRLDLATLGHALRDALGPAAPGPLVAARTEAALAELAGLLDPAGRLPPFGEVFSGADEASWIARLRGTGGLVAQRPAAAGPATASTMLLPDTLTARHEAAGRGWSHFACTFAETSPQGHADCGSYVYAAGSTRWIVEAGGSEQVEAGASRHYLLSARAHNVAVVEGREPVAGYGLHRGSLALPGATAHAIETTVHGPGYRHLRVFVLPHDLSGLAVIDRVTALDHGSLTIRAFAHLAPETLVAVEGARRVQARQAGRRLGLVPFAIAGRVAGLEAAIARGDRPGTMQGFVVGQPGTLAPACTLSYAVAGRGTACGGLLMAVDGPAEDSLARILARDELTRFLMQA
;
A
#
# COMPACT_ATOMS: atom_id res chain seq x y z
N MET A 1 -17.68 -24.97 -7.89
CA MET A 1 -16.21 -25.15 -7.90
C MET A 1 -15.79 -25.25 -9.35
N LEU A 2 -14.71 -24.58 -9.74
CA LEU A 2 -14.15 -24.61 -11.09
C LEU A 2 -12.81 -25.36 -11.06
N LEU A 3 -12.64 -26.32 -11.96
CA LEU A 3 -11.42 -27.09 -12.14
C LEU A 3 -10.68 -26.61 -13.39
N PRO A 4 -9.35 -26.78 -13.47
CA PRO A 4 -8.61 -26.43 -14.66
C PRO A 4 -9.03 -27.31 -15.83
N VAL A 5 -9.31 -26.71 -16.99
CA VAL A 5 -9.70 -27.42 -18.22
C VAL A 5 -8.50 -27.81 -19.08
N GLN A 6 -7.33 -27.20 -18.83
CA GLN A 6 -6.09 -27.49 -19.54
C GLN A 6 -4.89 -27.22 -18.61
N ALA A 7 -3.90 -28.11 -18.67
CA ALA A 7 -2.57 -27.91 -18.08
C ALA A 7 -1.50 -27.88 -19.17
N ARG A 8 -0.51 -26.98 -19.02
CA ARG A 8 0.71 -26.92 -19.84
C ARG A 8 1.91 -26.77 -18.92
N TYR A 9 3.07 -27.27 -19.34
CA TYR A 9 4.27 -27.28 -18.52
C TYR A 9 5.47 -26.72 -19.27
N ALA A 10 6.40 -26.10 -18.55
CA ALA A 10 7.65 -25.59 -19.09
C ALA A 10 8.79 -25.65 -18.06
N GLY A 11 10.03 -25.60 -18.54
CA GLY A 11 11.23 -25.48 -17.69
C GLY A 11 11.52 -26.67 -16.78
N GLY A 12 11.05 -27.86 -17.15
CA GLY A 12 11.20 -29.10 -16.38
C GLY A 12 10.01 -29.46 -15.49
N ALA A 13 8.99 -28.59 -15.39
CA ALA A 13 7.73 -28.95 -14.76
C ALA A 13 7.00 -30.06 -15.55
N GLY A 14 6.13 -30.80 -14.87
CA GLY A 14 5.36 -31.89 -15.46
C GLY A 14 4.13 -32.28 -14.64
N GLN A 15 3.44 -33.33 -15.10
CA GLN A 15 2.42 -33.99 -14.29
C GLN A 15 3.05 -34.59 -13.03
N GLY A 16 2.34 -34.54 -11.91
CA GLY A 16 2.71 -35.25 -10.69
C GLY A 16 2.40 -36.74 -10.77
N GLU A 17 2.48 -37.44 -9.65
CA GLU A 17 2.27 -38.89 -9.58
C GLU A 17 0.79 -39.26 -9.77
N HIS A 18 -0.11 -38.36 -9.36
CA HIS A 18 -1.55 -38.56 -9.46
C HIS A 18 -2.24 -37.52 -10.36
N GLU A 19 -3.45 -37.85 -10.83
CA GLU A 19 -4.28 -36.92 -11.59
C GLU A 19 -4.57 -35.66 -10.75
N GLY A 20 -4.42 -34.48 -11.37
CA GLY A 20 -4.57 -33.19 -10.68
C GLY A 20 -3.34 -32.75 -9.88
N GLU A 21 -2.23 -33.47 -9.97
CA GLU A 21 -0.94 -33.06 -9.41
C GLU A 21 -0.01 -32.47 -10.47
N HIS A 22 0.76 -31.48 -10.06
CA HIS A 22 1.69 -30.74 -10.90
C HIS A 22 3.05 -30.66 -10.21
N ALA A 23 4.05 -31.32 -10.78
CA ALA A 23 5.42 -31.28 -10.30
C ALA A 23 6.15 -30.07 -10.90
N ILE A 24 6.79 -29.28 -10.05
CA ILE A 24 7.55 -28.08 -10.42
C ILE A 24 8.98 -28.27 -9.91
N THR A 25 9.92 -28.43 -10.84
CA THR A 25 11.34 -28.56 -10.51
C THR A 25 11.93 -27.26 -9.96
N ALA A 26 12.95 -27.35 -9.10
CA ALA A 26 13.73 -26.20 -8.66
C ALA A 26 14.56 -25.63 -9.82
N ASN A 27 14.10 -24.54 -10.42
CA ASN A 27 14.79 -23.91 -11.56
C ASN A 27 14.50 -22.41 -11.67
N ASN A 28 14.64 -21.69 -10.54
CA ASN A 28 14.79 -20.23 -10.45
C ASN A 28 13.95 -19.44 -11.47
N ARG A 29 12.62 -19.62 -11.48
CA ARG A 29 11.59 -18.99 -12.33
C ARG A 29 11.23 -19.64 -13.67
N TRP A 30 12.06 -20.52 -14.22
CA TRP A 30 11.81 -21.11 -15.53
C TRP A 30 10.86 -22.31 -15.49
N SER A 31 10.90 -23.08 -14.40
CA SER A 31 10.00 -24.21 -14.18
C SER A 31 8.62 -23.73 -13.75
N ARG A 32 7.59 -24.08 -14.54
CA ARG A 32 6.22 -23.65 -14.31
C ARG A 32 5.15 -24.57 -14.87
N ALA A 33 4.03 -24.67 -14.16
CA ALA A 33 2.77 -25.23 -14.63
C ALA A 33 1.77 -24.09 -14.94
N LEU A 34 1.10 -24.17 -16.08
CA LEU A 34 0.06 -23.22 -16.49
C LEU A 34 -1.29 -23.94 -16.53
N LEU A 35 -2.25 -23.45 -15.77
CA LEU A 35 -3.56 -24.04 -15.57
C LEU A 35 -4.63 -23.07 -16.07
N THR A 36 -5.43 -23.52 -17.03
CA THR A 36 -6.48 -22.68 -17.62
C THR A 36 -7.82 -22.96 -16.95
N PHE A 37 -8.48 -21.91 -16.49
CA PHE A 37 -9.85 -21.92 -15.97
C PHE A 37 -10.75 -21.14 -16.93
N ARG A 38 -11.95 -21.68 -17.22
CA ARG A 38 -12.99 -21.05 -18.03
C ARG A 38 -14.20 -20.72 -17.17
N ASP A 39 -15.11 -19.93 -17.74
CA ASP A 39 -16.40 -19.57 -17.14
C ASP A 39 -16.24 -18.91 -15.75
N LEU A 40 -15.23 -18.05 -15.64
CA LEU A 40 -14.93 -17.33 -14.41
C LEU A 40 -16.06 -16.31 -14.14
N PRO A 41 -16.62 -16.25 -12.91
CA PRO A 41 -17.72 -15.36 -12.60
C PRO A 41 -17.25 -13.91 -12.50
N ALA A 42 -17.58 -13.12 -13.52
CA ALA A 42 -17.20 -11.72 -13.63
C ALA A 42 -17.66 -10.86 -12.43
N GLY A 43 -16.76 -10.04 -11.89
CA GLY A 43 -17.05 -9.13 -10.77
C GLY A 43 -17.26 -9.83 -9.41
N ALA A 44 -17.14 -11.16 -9.35
CA ALA A 44 -17.23 -11.91 -8.11
C ALA A 44 -15.88 -11.97 -7.38
N TRP A 45 -15.88 -12.47 -6.15
CA TRP A 45 -14.67 -12.92 -5.49
C TRP A 45 -14.45 -14.41 -5.77
N CYS A 46 -13.20 -14.83 -5.89
CA CYS A 46 -12.81 -16.23 -6.01
C CYS A 46 -11.71 -16.55 -5.00
N CYS A 47 -11.66 -17.80 -4.55
CA CYS A 47 -10.58 -18.35 -3.75
C CYS A 47 -9.92 -19.49 -4.52
N LEU A 48 -8.63 -19.38 -4.80
CA LEU A 48 -7.78 -20.49 -5.20
C LEU A 48 -7.54 -21.37 -3.98
N GLU A 49 -7.86 -22.65 -4.08
CA GLU A 49 -7.52 -23.68 -3.10
C GLU A 49 -6.65 -24.74 -3.77
N ALA A 50 -5.53 -25.08 -3.15
CA ALA A 50 -4.61 -26.13 -3.60
C ALA A 50 -3.85 -26.72 -2.40
N ARG A 51 -3.05 -27.76 -2.63
CA ARG A 51 -2.12 -28.33 -1.64
C ARG A 51 -0.70 -28.25 -2.16
N LEU A 52 0.21 -27.66 -1.39
CA LEU A 52 1.65 -27.62 -1.67
C LEU A 52 2.35 -28.72 -0.88
N ALA A 53 3.12 -29.56 -1.54
CA ALA A 53 4.00 -30.56 -0.93
C ALA A 53 5.47 -30.31 -1.29
N TRP A 54 6.38 -30.64 -0.37
CA TRP A 54 7.82 -30.38 -0.50
C TRP A 54 8.69 -31.54 -0.01
N SER A 55 9.95 -31.56 -0.44
CA SER A 55 10.95 -32.57 -0.06
C SER A 55 11.38 -32.46 1.41
N ALA A 56 11.90 -33.56 1.97
CA ALA A 56 12.65 -33.54 3.23
C ALA A 56 13.87 -32.63 3.19
N GLU A 57 14.48 -32.55 2.01
CA GLU A 57 15.78 -31.94 1.75
C GLU A 57 15.65 -30.45 1.39
N GLU A 58 14.44 -29.88 1.45
CA GLU A 58 14.22 -28.48 1.13
C GLU A 58 14.87 -27.54 2.16
N GLU A 59 15.82 -26.72 1.71
CA GLU A 59 16.59 -25.79 2.55
C GLU A 59 16.01 -24.35 2.54
N GLY A 60 15.20 -24.00 1.53
CA GLY A 60 14.51 -22.72 1.36
C GLY A 60 13.32 -22.49 2.31
N GLY A 61 13.30 -23.16 3.47
CA GLY A 61 12.17 -23.21 4.40
C GLY A 61 11.62 -21.84 4.84
N LEU A 62 12.49 -20.83 4.97
CA LEU A 62 12.17 -19.49 5.46
C LEU A 62 11.82 -18.47 4.36
N ALA A 63 11.85 -18.88 3.08
CA ALA A 63 11.56 -17.97 1.98
C ALA A 63 10.09 -17.51 2.01
N ALA A 64 9.84 -16.21 2.11
CA ALA A 64 8.49 -15.65 2.00
C ALA A 64 7.94 -15.75 0.56
N ASP A 65 8.85 -15.81 -0.42
CA ASP A 65 8.63 -15.94 -1.85
C ASP A 65 9.09 -17.32 -2.35
N PHE A 66 8.61 -18.40 -1.72
CA PHE A 66 9.04 -19.76 -2.03
C PHE A 66 8.58 -20.22 -3.43
N VAL A 67 7.28 -20.02 -3.72
CA VAL A 67 6.63 -20.30 -5.01
C VAL A 67 5.82 -19.07 -5.43
N LEU A 68 5.76 -18.79 -6.74
CA LEU A 68 4.93 -17.72 -7.30
C LEU A 68 3.66 -18.31 -7.94
N ALA A 69 2.50 -17.80 -7.56
CA ALA A 69 1.25 -17.98 -8.29
C ALA A 69 0.96 -16.72 -9.12
N GLY A 70 1.09 -16.79 -10.44
CA GLY A 70 0.77 -15.73 -11.40
C GLY A 70 -0.65 -15.86 -11.95
N PHE A 71 -1.35 -14.75 -12.13
CA PHE A 71 -2.75 -14.67 -12.54
C PHE A 71 -2.88 -13.77 -13.77
N ASP A 72 -3.23 -14.39 -14.91
CA ASP A 72 -3.53 -13.70 -16.17
C ASP A 72 -5.02 -13.86 -16.50
N PHE A 73 -5.79 -12.79 -16.29
CA PHE A 73 -7.23 -12.77 -16.54
C PHE A 73 -7.50 -12.58 -18.03
N LEU A 74 -8.46 -13.32 -18.56
CA LEU A 74 -8.77 -13.32 -20.00
C LEU A 74 -10.15 -12.75 -20.28
N ALA A 75 -10.27 -11.93 -21.32
CA ALA A 75 -11.55 -11.49 -21.90
C ALA A 75 -12.30 -12.67 -22.56
N GLY A 76 -13.50 -12.40 -23.07
CA GLY A 76 -14.35 -13.42 -23.71
C GLY A 76 -13.74 -14.07 -24.94
N ASP A 77 -12.88 -13.36 -25.67
CA ASP A 77 -12.13 -13.87 -26.83
C ASP A 77 -10.76 -14.47 -26.49
N GLY A 78 -10.41 -14.55 -25.20
CA GLY A 78 -9.13 -15.08 -24.71
C GLY A 78 -7.99 -14.08 -24.66
N SER A 79 -8.20 -12.80 -24.99
CA SER A 79 -7.16 -11.77 -24.83
C SER A 79 -6.89 -11.43 -23.36
N SER A 80 -5.61 -11.24 -23.02
CA SER A 80 -5.15 -10.92 -21.65
C SER A 80 -5.60 -9.52 -21.21
N LEU A 81 -6.07 -9.42 -19.97
CA LEU A 81 -6.55 -8.20 -19.33
C LEU A 81 -5.49 -7.70 -18.35
N ASP A 82 -4.76 -6.67 -18.75
CA ASP A 82 -3.74 -6.01 -17.92
C ASP A 82 -4.35 -4.88 -17.09
N VAL A 83 -5.27 -5.25 -16.21
CA VAL A 83 -5.96 -4.28 -15.34
C VAL A 83 -5.00 -3.70 -14.31
N GLU A 84 -5.17 -2.42 -14.00
CA GLU A 84 -4.26 -1.70 -13.09
C GLU A 84 -4.10 -2.38 -11.72
N GLN A 85 -5.18 -2.97 -11.19
CA GLN A 85 -5.21 -3.61 -9.88
C GLN A 85 -6.25 -4.73 -9.86
N VAL A 86 -5.94 -5.79 -9.11
CA VAL A 86 -6.89 -6.83 -8.73
C VAL A 86 -6.89 -6.92 -7.20
N PRO A 87 -8.03 -6.66 -6.53
CA PRO A 87 -8.17 -6.86 -5.08
C PRO A 87 -7.70 -8.26 -4.70
N GLY A 88 -6.86 -8.36 -3.67
CA GLY A 88 -6.29 -9.65 -3.25
C GLY A 88 -5.13 -10.19 -4.08
N LEU A 89 -4.54 -9.42 -5.01
CA LEU A 89 -3.31 -9.78 -5.72
C LEU A 89 -2.35 -8.59 -5.86
N SER A 90 -1.07 -8.87 -6.08
CA SER A 90 -0.04 -7.84 -6.32
C SER A 90 0.34 -7.79 -7.80
N ARG A 91 0.77 -6.64 -8.32
CA ARG A 91 1.35 -6.56 -9.68
C ARG A 91 2.80 -7.07 -9.69
N THR A 92 3.20 -7.72 -10.77
CA THR A 92 4.60 -8.11 -11.00
C THR A 92 5.01 -7.89 -12.44
N LEU A 93 6.32 -7.92 -12.71
CA LEU A 93 6.87 -7.81 -14.07
C LEU A 93 6.74 -9.09 -14.90
N LEU A 94 6.53 -10.24 -14.25
CA LEU A 94 6.56 -11.56 -14.90
C LEU A 94 5.17 -12.02 -15.32
N ASP A 95 4.20 -11.85 -14.43
CA ASP A 95 2.79 -12.15 -14.62
C ASP A 95 1.99 -10.88 -14.28
N PRO A 96 0.89 -10.55 -14.99
CA PRO A 96 0.15 -9.29 -14.77
C PRO A 96 -0.20 -9.07 -13.29
N HIS A 97 -0.63 -10.14 -12.63
CA HIS A 97 -0.88 -10.17 -11.19
C HIS A 97 -0.29 -11.44 -10.57
N SER A 98 -0.01 -11.42 -9.26
CA SER A 98 0.54 -12.57 -8.56
C SER A 98 0.24 -12.62 -7.06
N ALA A 99 0.50 -13.77 -6.46
CA ALA A 99 0.59 -13.98 -5.02
C ALA A 99 1.82 -14.85 -4.69
N TRP A 100 2.54 -14.50 -3.63
CA TRP A 100 3.65 -15.30 -3.13
C TRP A 100 3.14 -16.37 -2.17
N ILE A 101 3.64 -17.61 -2.34
CA ILE A 101 3.40 -18.71 -1.42
C ILE A 101 4.67 -18.88 -0.60
N ALA A 102 4.55 -18.84 0.73
CA ALA A 102 5.69 -18.94 1.64
C ALA A 102 6.20 -20.37 1.80
N GLY A 103 7.46 -20.50 2.24
CA GLY A 103 8.15 -21.77 2.41
C GLY A 103 7.66 -22.58 3.62
N PRO A 104 8.12 -23.85 3.73
CA PRO A 104 7.71 -24.80 4.78
C PRO A 104 7.69 -24.27 6.21
N ALA A 105 8.69 -23.48 6.63
CA ALA A 105 8.79 -23.00 8.01
C ALA A 105 7.72 -21.95 8.36
N CYS A 106 7.17 -21.29 7.34
CA CYS A 106 6.12 -20.28 7.43
C CYS A 106 4.70 -20.88 7.39
N GLN A 107 4.56 -22.19 7.12
CA GLN A 107 3.27 -22.88 7.01
C GLN A 107 2.63 -23.16 8.39
N PRO A 108 1.30 -23.38 8.47
CA PRO A 108 0.61 -23.63 9.75
C PRO A 108 1.15 -24.85 10.53
N ALA A 109 0.80 -24.94 11.82
CA ALA A 109 1.13 -26.07 12.70
C ALA A 109 0.71 -27.43 12.09
N GLY A 110 1.55 -28.46 12.19
CA GLY A 110 1.28 -29.81 11.69
C GLY A 110 1.66 -30.06 10.22
N SER A 111 1.96 -29.00 9.46
CA SER A 111 2.36 -29.13 8.04
C SER A 111 3.70 -29.85 7.87
N GLU A 112 4.58 -29.76 8.87
CA GLU A 112 5.88 -30.44 8.90
C GLU A 112 5.76 -31.97 8.94
N LEU A 113 4.75 -32.51 9.62
CA LEU A 113 4.55 -33.96 9.77
C LEU A 113 4.13 -34.59 8.44
N LEU A 114 3.28 -33.88 7.69
CA LEU A 114 2.77 -34.32 6.40
C LEU A 114 3.61 -33.83 5.22
N ARG A 115 4.57 -32.91 5.47
CA ARG A 115 5.32 -32.16 4.44
C ARG A 115 4.42 -31.58 3.35
N MET A 116 3.29 -31.05 3.80
CA MET A 116 2.24 -30.53 2.95
C MET A 116 1.49 -29.42 3.68
N ALA A 117 1.10 -28.38 2.96
CA ALA A 117 0.27 -27.30 3.47
C ALA A 117 -0.84 -26.89 2.48
N PRO A 118 -2.00 -26.44 2.98
CA PRO A 118 -3.02 -25.84 2.13
C PRO A 118 -2.56 -24.48 1.61
N VAL A 119 -2.83 -24.21 0.34
CA VAL A 119 -2.64 -22.90 -0.29
C VAL A 119 -4.01 -22.28 -0.51
N ARG A 120 -4.20 -21.06 -0.02
CA ARG A 120 -5.44 -20.30 -0.18
C ARG A 120 -5.13 -18.87 -0.62
N VAL A 121 -5.64 -18.46 -1.77
CA VAL A 121 -5.49 -17.10 -2.29
C VAL A 121 -6.84 -16.59 -2.74
N ALA A 122 -7.40 -15.60 -2.05
CA ALA A 122 -8.63 -14.95 -2.47
C ALA A 122 -8.33 -13.68 -3.27
N PHE A 123 -9.17 -13.43 -4.28
CA PHE A 123 -9.01 -12.28 -5.17
C PHE A 123 -10.35 -11.89 -5.81
N GLY A 124 -10.45 -10.62 -6.20
CA GLY A 124 -11.55 -10.13 -7.03
C GLY A 124 -11.36 -10.55 -8.49
N VAL A 125 -12.44 -10.92 -9.16
CA VAL A 125 -12.43 -11.21 -10.61
C VAL A 125 -12.81 -9.95 -11.39
N PRO A 126 -11.95 -9.43 -12.29
CA PRO A 126 -12.30 -8.27 -13.11
C PRO A 126 -13.64 -8.45 -13.85
N PRO A 127 -14.51 -7.42 -13.94
CA PRO A 127 -15.83 -7.57 -14.59
C PRO A 127 -15.75 -7.96 -16.08
N GLN A 128 -14.62 -7.67 -16.71
CA GLN A 128 -14.31 -8.02 -18.09
C GLN A 128 -13.88 -9.49 -18.25
N ALA A 129 -13.39 -10.12 -17.17
CA ALA A 129 -12.82 -11.45 -17.23
C ALA A 129 -13.87 -12.53 -17.46
N ARG A 130 -13.52 -13.52 -18.28
CA ARG A 130 -14.28 -14.75 -18.56
C ARG A 130 -13.45 -16.02 -18.37
N GLY A 131 -12.12 -15.89 -18.31
CA GLY A 131 -11.20 -16.97 -17.99
C GLY A 131 -10.01 -16.48 -17.17
N LEU A 132 -9.20 -17.44 -16.71
CA LEU A 132 -7.95 -17.20 -16.00
C LEU A 132 -6.91 -18.22 -16.47
N VAL A 133 -5.69 -17.78 -16.71
CA VAL A 133 -4.50 -18.63 -16.76
C VAL A 133 -3.74 -18.43 -15.46
N LEU A 134 -3.68 -19.49 -14.65
CA LEU A 134 -2.92 -19.55 -13.41
C LEU A 134 -1.55 -20.17 -13.70
N THR A 135 -0.48 -19.44 -13.41
CA THR A 135 0.90 -19.93 -13.53
C THR A 135 1.46 -20.24 -12.15
N LEU A 136 1.83 -21.49 -11.89
CA LEU A 136 2.52 -21.89 -10.66
C LEU A 136 4.00 -22.13 -10.96
N ARG A 137 4.89 -21.48 -10.23
CA ARG A 137 6.30 -21.33 -10.60
C ARG A 137 7.26 -21.52 -9.43
N SER A 138 8.37 -22.20 -9.69
CA SER A 138 9.54 -22.25 -8.78
C SER A 138 10.19 -20.88 -8.66
N TRP A 139 10.56 -20.47 -7.44
CA TRP A 139 11.25 -19.20 -7.21
C TRP A 139 12.51 -19.36 -6.36
N ARG A 140 12.36 -19.56 -5.04
CA ARG A 140 13.48 -19.76 -4.09
C ARG A 140 13.48 -21.15 -3.42
N ASN A 141 12.60 -22.04 -3.85
CA ASN A 141 12.67 -23.45 -3.49
C ASN A 141 13.97 -24.07 -4.02
N THR A 142 14.65 -24.83 -3.18
CA THR A 142 15.88 -25.54 -3.55
C THR A 142 15.60 -26.92 -4.11
N GLU A 143 14.45 -27.51 -3.76
CA GLU A 143 14.00 -28.82 -4.21
C GLU A 143 12.72 -28.75 -5.06
N GLY A 144 12.42 -29.83 -5.78
CA GLY A 144 11.15 -29.97 -6.50
C GLY A 144 9.94 -29.92 -5.56
N VAL A 145 8.89 -29.24 -5.98
CA VAL A 145 7.63 -29.12 -5.23
C VAL A 145 6.45 -29.67 -6.05
N THR A 146 5.44 -30.17 -5.35
CA THR A 146 4.20 -30.65 -5.98
C THR A 146 3.03 -29.77 -5.55
N ILE A 147 2.25 -29.30 -6.53
CA ILE A 147 0.96 -28.65 -6.28
C ILE A 147 -0.15 -29.63 -6.68
N ALA A 148 -1.02 -29.98 -5.73
CA ALA A 148 -2.13 -30.89 -5.93
C ALA A 148 -3.48 -30.19 -5.86
N GLU A 149 -4.42 -30.66 -6.69
CA GLU A 149 -5.84 -30.30 -6.72
C GLU A 149 -6.14 -28.78 -6.78
N PRO A 150 -5.48 -28.01 -7.65
CA PRO A 150 -5.77 -26.59 -7.78
C PRO A 150 -7.21 -26.39 -8.28
N CYS A 151 -8.02 -25.66 -7.53
CA CYS A 151 -9.39 -25.31 -7.91
C CYS A 151 -9.72 -23.87 -7.54
N LEU A 152 -10.70 -23.29 -8.25
CA LEU A 152 -11.27 -22.00 -7.91
C LEU A 152 -12.67 -22.17 -7.31
N ARG A 153 -12.91 -21.51 -6.19
CA ARG A 153 -14.21 -21.47 -5.54
C ARG A 153 -14.73 -20.03 -5.53
N PRO A 154 -15.82 -19.74 -6.27
CA PRO A 154 -16.50 -18.47 -6.17
C PRO A 154 -16.96 -18.20 -4.73
N VAL A 155 -16.80 -16.97 -4.28
CA VAL A 155 -17.28 -16.45 -3.00
C VAL A 155 -18.41 -15.48 -3.31
N THR A 156 -19.56 -15.63 -2.66
CA THR A 156 -20.64 -14.64 -2.76
C THR A 156 -20.14 -13.33 -2.14
N PRO A 157 -20.01 -12.24 -2.91
CA PRO A 157 -19.50 -10.99 -2.38
C PRO A 157 -20.50 -10.34 -1.43
N LEU A 158 -20.02 -9.67 -0.37
CA LEU A 158 -20.86 -8.78 0.47
C LEU A 158 -21.30 -7.55 -0.34
N THR A 159 -20.38 -7.02 -1.14
CA THR A 159 -20.56 -5.99 -2.16
C THR A 159 -19.66 -6.28 -3.36
N PRO A 160 -20.03 -5.86 -4.58
CA PRO A 160 -19.17 -6.01 -5.75
C PRO A 160 -17.76 -5.48 -5.47
N ALA A 161 -16.74 -6.20 -5.91
CA ALA A 161 -15.36 -5.74 -5.71
C ALA A 161 -15.16 -4.38 -6.42
N PRO A 162 -14.45 -3.42 -5.80
CA PRO A 162 -14.31 -2.07 -6.32
C PRO A 162 -13.35 -2.02 -7.50
N PHE A 163 -13.79 -2.49 -8.66
CA PHE A 163 -13.06 -2.31 -9.91
C PHE A 163 -13.30 -0.92 -10.46
N ARG A 164 -12.30 -0.05 -10.34
CA ARG A 164 -12.30 1.23 -11.05
C ARG A 164 -11.95 0.97 -12.51
N SER A 165 -12.92 1.16 -13.40
CA SER A 165 -12.68 1.21 -14.85
C SER A 165 -12.96 2.62 -15.36
N ARG A 166 -12.09 3.15 -16.22
CA ARG A 166 -12.34 4.42 -16.90
C ARG A 166 -13.17 4.12 -18.15
N ARG A 167 -14.49 4.05 -17.96
CA ARG A 167 -15.42 3.92 -19.09
C ARG A 167 -15.27 5.13 -19.99
N LEU A 168 -15.12 4.88 -21.29
CA LEU A 168 -15.03 5.94 -22.28
C LEU A 168 -16.43 6.42 -22.66
N GLY A 169 -16.53 7.71 -22.97
CA GLY A 169 -17.71 8.33 -23.54
C GLY A 169 -17.33 9.25 -24.71
N PRO A 170 -18.31 9.91 -25.35
CA PRO A 170 -18.06 10.76 -26.52
C PRO A 170 -17.17 11.96 -26.22
N ASN A 171 -17.39 12.60 -25.07
CA ASN A 171 -16.81 13.90 -24.71
C ASN A 171 -16.12 13.86 -23.33
N PRO A 172 -15.01 13.11 -23.18
CA PRO A 172 -14.26 13.06 -21.93
C PRO A 172 -13.37 14.31 -21.77
N ALA A 173 -13.09 14.69 -20.52
CA ALA A 173 -12.11 15.73 -20.24
C ALA A 173 -10.71 15.30 -20.75
N PRO A 174 -10.00 16.16 -21.52
CA PRO A 174 -8.68 15.82 -22.04
C PRO A 174 -7.62 15.84 -20.93
N SER A 175 -6.66 14.94 -21.06
CA SER A 175 -5.37 15.03 -20.36
C SER A 175 -4.47 16.02 -21.11
N ARG A 176 -3.85 16.96 -20.41
CA ARG A 176 -2.99 17.98 -21.02
C ARG A 176 -1.54 17.68 -20.74
N HIS A 177 -0.75 17.59 -21.80
CA HIS A 177 0.67 17.28 -21.74
C HIS A 177 1.48 18.45 -22.29
N SER A 178 2.53 18.85 -21.57
CA SER A 178 3.54 19.76 -22.11
C SER A 178 4.55 18.96 -22.94
N LEU A 179 4.95 19.53 -24.07
CA LEU A 179 5.83 18.88 -25.04
C LEU A 179 7.26 19.43 -24.92
N VAL A 180 8.23 18.56 -25.17
CA VAL A 180 9.62 18.99 -25.33
C VAL A 180 9.84 19.35 -26.80
N PRO A 181 10.35 20.56 -27.12
CA PRO A 181 10.52 20.99 -28.50
C PRO A 181 11.31 19.98 -29.35
N GLY A 182 10.71 19.56 -30.47
CA GLY A 182 11.33 18.61 -31.42
C GLY A 182 11.37 17.15 -30.96
N LEU A 183 10.73 16.78 -29.85
CA LEU A 183 10.67 15.40 -29.36
C LEU A 183 9.24 14.84 -29.42
N GLY A 184 9.14 13.59 -29.86
CA GLY A 184 7.89 12.83 -29.87
C GLY A 184 7.50 12.32 -28.48
N LEU A 185 6.19 12.18 -28.29
CA LEU A 185 5.58 11.58 -27.10
C LEU A 185 5.09 10.17 -27.45
N VAL A 186 5.38 9.20 -26.59
CA VAL A 186 4.90 7.83 -26.70
C VAL A 186 3.84 7.60 -25.63
N VAL A 187 2.64 7.23 -26.05
CA VAL A 187 1.53 6.91 -25.14
C VAL A 187 1.15 5.45 -25.31
N ARG A 188 1.21 4.67 -24.23
CA ARG A 188 0.88 3.24 -24.25
C ARG A 188 -0.30 2.97 -23.33
N GLY A 189 -1.12 2.00 -23.68
CA GLY A 189 -2.23 1.59 -22.83
C GLY A 189 -2.94 0.37 -23.34
N GLN A 190 -4.02 -0.01 -22.66
CA GLN A 190 -4.87 -1.11 -23.08
C GLN A 190 -6.34 -0.70 -23.04
N LEU A 191 -7.01 -0.96 -24.16
CA LEU A 191 -8.44 -0.78 -24.32
C LEU A 191 -9.15 -2.12 -24.17
N HIS A 192 -10.30 -2.13 -23.52
CA HIS A 192 -11.23 -3.25 -23.53
C HIS A 192 -12.58 -2.83 -24.11
N ALA A 193 -13.08 -3.58 -25.08
CA ALA A 193 -14.43 -3.47 -25.60
C ALA A 193 -15.24 -4.75 -25.34
N SER A 194 -16.51 -4.58 -24.94
CA SER A 194 -17.44 -5.71 -24.72
C SER A 194 -17.69 -6.57 -25.97
N ARG A 195 -17.38 -6.07 -27.17
CA ARG A 195 -17.42 -6.79 -28.45
C ARG A 195 -16.24 -6.36 -29.31
N VAL A 196 -15.76 -7.28 -30.14
CA VAL A 196 -14.71 -7.01 -31.13
C VAL A 196 -15.24 -5.98 -32.14
N LYS A 197 -14.51 -4.86 -32.32
CA LYS A 197 -14.92 -3.76 -33.22
C LYS A 197 -13.70 -3.04 -33.77
N GLU A 198 -13.69 -2.77 -35.08
CA GLU A 198 -12.59 -2.05 -35.75
C GLU A 198 -12.54 -0.57 -35.35
N HIS A 199 -13.70 0.03 -35.11
CA HIS A 199 -13.86 1.39 -34.59
C HIS A 199 -14.43 1.36 -33.18
N ALA A 200 -13.65 0.85 -32.22
CA ALA A 200 -14.09 0.70 -30.84
C ALA A 200 -14.00 2.02 -30.08
N ALA A 201 -12.88 2.73 -30.21
CA ALA A 201 -12.65 4.04 -29.63
C ALA A 201 -11.78 4.88 -30.55
N ARG A 202 -11.57 6.14 -30.17
CA ARG A 202 -10.65 7.06 -30.82
C ARG A 202 -9.88 7.87 -29.78
N VAL A 203 -8.73 8.37 -30.17
CA VAL A 203 -8.01 9.39 -29.41
C VAL A 203 -8.12 10.70 -30.17
N SER A 204 -8.74 11.70 -29.56
CA SER A 204 -8.75 13.07 -30.07
C SER A 204 -7.48 13.78 -29.62
N LEU A 205 -6.85 14.50 -30.55
CA LEU A 205 -5.60 15.22 -30.34
C LEU A 205 -5.78 16.68 -30.71
N VAL A 206 -5.33 17.58 -29.83
CA VAL A 206 -5.25 19.02 -30.13
C VAL A 206 -3.88 19.54 -29.71
N TYR A 207 -3.06 19.91 -30.68
CA TYR A 207 -1.79 20.59 -30.42
C TYR A 207 -2.03 22.08 -30.27
N ARG A 208 -1.39 22.71 -29.27
CA ARG A 208 -1.44 24.15 -29.06
C ARG A 208 -0.05 24.73 -29.02
N ASP A 209 0.08 25.95 -29.52
CA ASP A 209 1.31 26.72 -29.45
C ASP A 209 1.53 27.28 -28.03
N ARG A 210 2.58 28.12 -27.89
CA ARG A 210 2.96 28.75 -26.62
C ARG A 210 1.89 29.70 -26.07
N ASP A 211 1.08 30.29 -26.95
CA ASP A 211 0.04 31.27 -26.63
C ASP A 211 -1.31 30.59 -26.35
N GLY A 212 -1.34 29.25 -26.47
CA GLY A 212 -2.52 28.42 -26.26
C GLY A 212 -3.42 28.32 -27.50
N ALA A 213 -3.03 28.92 -28.62
CA ALA A 213 -3.77 28.82 -29.87
C ALA A 213 -3.64 27.41 -30.44
N GLU A 214 -4.75 26.88 -30.95
CA GLU A 214 -4.77 25.57 -31.60
C GLU A 214 -3.98 25.62 -32.91
N ILE A 215 -3.08 24.66 -33.09
CA ILE A 215 -2.38 24.44 -34.35
C ILE A 215 -3.31 23.63 -35.25
N PRO A 216 -3.72 24.12 -36.42
CA PRO A 216 -4.71 23.43 -37.24
C PRO A 216 -4.16 22.09 -37.76
N PRO A 217 -5.00 21.03 -37.83
CA PRO A 217 -4.64 19.78 -38.51
C PRO A 217 -4.43 19.97 -40.04
N PRO A 218 -3.81 19.01 -40.76
CA PRO A 218 -3.54 17.63 -40.36
C PRO A 218 -2.25 17.44 -39.55
N TYR A 219 -2.30 16.55 -38.56
CA TYR A 219 -1.09 16.10 -37.85
C TYR A 219 -0.59 14.76 -38.43
N PRO A 220 0.74 14.51 -38.41
CA PRO A 220 1.30 13.23 -38.85
C PRO A 220 0.61 12.04 -38.16
N GLY A 221 0.23 11.03 -38.95
CA GLY A 221 -0.37 9.79 -38.42
C GLY A 221 -1.82 9.90 -37.91
N THR A 222 -2.51 11.03 -38.15
CA THR A 222 -3.90 11.25 -37.71
C THR A 222 -4.88 11.32 -38.87
N VAL A 223 -6.15 11.00 -38.61
CA VAL A 223 -7.29 11.26 -39.50
C VAL A 223 -7.97 12.55 -39.02
N SER A 224 -8.11 13.53 -39.91
CA SER A 224 -8.75 14.81 -39.59
C SER A 224 -10.10 14.92 -40.30
N VAL A 225 -11.18 15.08 -39.54
CA VAL A 225 -12.54 15.27 -40.10
C VAL A 225 -12.99 16.70 -39.78
N PRO A 226 -13.06 17.58 -40.80
CA PRO A 226 -13.51 18.96 -40.61
C PRO A 226 -15.01 19.01 -40.27
N GLY A 227 -15.41 20.07 -39.58
CA GLY A 227 -16.82 20.36 -39.30
C GLY A 227 -17.51 21.03 -40.48
N SER A 228 -18.84 21.09 -40.41
CA SER A 228 -19.68 21.91 -41.28
C SER A 228 -20.41 22.97 -40.45
N GLU A 229 -21.08 23.92 -41.11
CA GLU A 229 -21.91 24.93 -40.42
C GLU A 229 -23.05 24.28 -39.59
N GLU A 230 -23.47 23.07 -39.96
CA GLU A 230 -24.57 22.34 -39.31
C GLU A 230 -24.12 21.33 -38.26
N ALA A 231 -22.83 20.92 -38.25
CA ALA A 231 -22.31 19.94 -37.31
C ALA A 231 -20.81 20.15 -37.01
N PRO A 232 -20.39 20.18 -35.73
CA PRO A 232 -18.97 20.27 -35.38
C PRO A 232 -18.20 19.03 -35.87
N GLY A 233 -17.00 19.28 -36.42
CA GLY A 233 -16.12 18.22 -36.92
C GLY A 233 -15.52 17.38 -35.80
N LEU A 234 -15.06 16.18 -36.14
CA LEU A 234 -14.42 15.28 -35.17
C LEU A 234 -12.99 15.69 -34.81
N GLY A 235 -12.39 16.64 -35.54
CA GLY A 235 -11.02 17.10 -35.34
C GLY A 235 -9.97 16.06 -35.78
N ALA A 236 -8.73 16.21 -35.30
CA ALA A 236 -7.67 15.23 -35.53
C ALA A 236 -7.80 14.05 -34.55
N SER A 237 -7.81 12.83 -35.09
CA SER A 237 -8.02 11.63 -34.30
C SER A 237 -7.20 10.43 -34.76
N VAL A 238 -6.92 9.51 -33.83
CA VAL A 238 -6.36 8.19 -34.10
C VAL A 238 -7.39 7.14 -33.71
N ASN A 239 -7.72 6.24 -34.64
CA ASN A 239 -8.64 5.13 -34.36
C ASN A 239 -8.00 4.09 -33.45
N LEU A 240 -8.72 3.68 -32.41
CA LEU A 240 -8.34 2.57 -31.53
C LEU A 240 -9.27 1.37 -31.78
N PRO A 241 -8.82 0.37 -32.56
CA PRO A 241 -9.56 -0.87 -32.71
C PRO A 241 -9.56 -1.70 -31.41
N ALA A 242 -10.58 -2.52 -31.24
CA ALA A 242 -10.64 -3.60 -30.24
C ALA A 242 -10.73 -4.94 -30.95
N GLN A 243 -9.69 -5.28 -31.71
CA GLN A 243 -9.47 -6.61 -32.27
C GLN A 243 -8.05 -7.04 -31.89
N PRO A 244 -7.87 -7.83 -30.81
CA PRO A 244 -8.88 -8.48 -29.95
C PRO A 244 -9.64 -7.55 -28.97
N GLN A 245 -10.63 -8.06 -28.23
CA GLN A 245 -11.47 -7.34 -27.24
C GLN A 245 -10.63 -6.52 -26.26
N ALA A 246 -9.56 -7.10 -25.72
CA ALA A 246 -8.56 -6.40 -24.92
C ALA A 246 -7.30 -6.15 -25.75
N ARG A 247 -7.13 -4.94 -26.27
CA ARG A 247 -6.04 -4.58 -27.18
C ARG A 247 -5.10 -3.55 -26.56
N ARG A 248 -3.81 -3.89 -26.51
CA ARG A 248 -2.73 -2.94 -26.22
C ARG A 248 -2.53 -2.02 -27.43
N PHE A 249 -2.27 -0.75 -27.17
CA PHE A 249 -1.95 0.24 -28.19
C PHE A 249 -0.70 1.02 -27.79
N THR A 250 0.00 1.51 -28.82
CA THR A 250 1.09 2.47 -28.71
C THR A 250 0.79 3.60 -29.68
N LEU A 251 0.81 4.83 -29.19
CA LEU A 251 0.69 6.04 -30.00
C LEU A 251 2.05 6.71 -30.03
N ASP A 252 2.67 6.73 -31.20
CA ASP A 252 3.89 7.49 -31.46
C ASP A 252 3.49 8.85 -32.01
N LEU A 253 3.44 9.85 -31.13
CA LEU A 253 2.91 11.17 -31.43
C LEU A 253 4.05 12.12 -31.76
N GLU A 254 4.07 12.63 -33.00
CA GLU A 254 5.05 13.60 -33.47
C GLU A 254 4.47 15.02 -33.44
N PRO A 255 4.95 15.91 -32.55
CA PRO A 255 4.47 17.27 -32.47
C PRO A 255 4.76 18.06 -33.76
N PRO A 256 3.78 18.80 -34.32
CA PRO A 256 4.04 19.72 -35.42
C PRO A 256 4.95 20.88 -34.96
N PRO A 257 5.63 21.56 -35.90
CA PRO A 257 6.48 22.71 -35.57
C PRO A 257 5.72 23.78 -34.76
N GLY A 258 6.33 24.26 -33.69
CA GLY A 258 5.74 25.28 -32.81
C GLY A 258 4.77 24.74 -31.75
N ALA A 259 4.46 23.44 -31.75
CA ALA A 259 3.66 22.82 -30.71
C ALA A 259 4.34 22.90 -29.34
N HIS A 260 3.57 23.34 -28.34
CA HIS A 260 4.02 23.49 -26.96
C HIS A 260 3.26 22.57 -26.01
N THR A 261 1.96 22.39 -26.24
CA THR A 261 1.13 21.47 -25.45
C THR A 261 0.28 20.58 -26.36
N LEU A 262 -0.15 19.46 -25.80
CA LEU A 262 -1.02 18.48 -26.43
C LEU A 262 -2.16 18.13 -25.47
N ASP A 263 -3.40 18.37 -25.90
CA ASP A 263 -4.59 17.86 -25.24
C ASP A 263 -4.94 16.47 -25.86
N LEU A 264 -5.00 15.43 -25.02
CA LEU A 264 -5.31 14.04 -25.38
C LEU A 264 -6.60 13.58 -24.71
N ALA A 265 -7.59 13.16 -25.51
CA ALA A 265 -8.87 12.65 -25.02
C ALA A 265 -9.18 11.27 -25.63
N PHE A 266 -9.45 10.27 -24.79
CA PHE A 266 -9.84 8.91 -25.21
C PHE A 266 -11.36 8.79 -25.26
N CYS A 267 -11.94 8.79 -26.47
CA CYS A 267 -13.37 8.90 -26.69
C CYS A 267 -13.97 7.63 -27.32
N THR A 268 -15.28 7.45 -27.19
CA THR A 268 -16.06 6.57 -28.06
C THR A 268 -16.35 7.24 -29.42
N TRP A 269 -16.83 6.44 -30.38
CA TRP A 269 -17.28 6.96 -31.68
C TRP A 269 -18.76 7.38 -31.65
N GLU A 270 -19.55 6.77 -30.76
CA GLU A 270 -20.98 7.03 -30.56
C GLU A 270 -21.22 8.41 -29.92
N GLU A 271 -22.29 9.09 -30.34
CA GLU A 271 -22.70 10.40 -29.81
C GLU A 271 -23.35 10.30 -28.43
N GLU A 272 -23.54 11.45 -27.77
CA GLU A 272 -24.16 11.49 -26.45
C GLU A 272 -25.62 11.03 -26.50
N GLY A 273 -25.94 9.96 -25.76
CA GLY A 273 -27.25 9.32 -25.77
C GLY A 273 -27.39 8.12 -26.72
N GLU A 274 -26.40 7.87 -27.60
CA GLU A 274 -26.38 6.67 -28.42
C GLU A 274 -25.95 5.42 -27.63
N ALA A 275 -26.65 4.31 -27.86
CA ALA A 275 -26.36 3.04 -27.21
C ALA A 275 -25.20 2.31 -27.92
N GLY A 276 -23.96 2.60 -27.53
CA GLY A 276 -22.75 1.88 -27.98
C GLY A 276 -22.34 0.71 -27.08
N PRO A 277 -21.52 -0.24 -27.59
CA PRO A 277 -20.88 -1.24 -26.74
C PRO A 277 -20.02 -0.55 -25.67
N ALA A 278 -20.01 -1.09 -24.44
CA ALA A 278 -19.17 -0.53 -23.38
C ALA A 278 -17.69 -0.69 -23.74
N VAL A 279 -16.96 0.43 -23.77
CA VAL A 279 -15.52 0.52 -23.98
C VAL A 279 -14.87 1.22 -22.79
N ALA A 280 -13.72 0.73 -22.36
CA ALA A 280 -12.98 1.29 -21.23
C ALA A 280 -11.46 1.19 -21.46
N LEU A 281 -10.72 2.11 -20.84
CA LEU A 281 -9.30 1.90 -20.58
C LEU A 281 -9.15 1.03 -19.33
N LEU A 282 -8.26 0.04 -19.38
CA LEU A 282 -8.02 -0.89 -18.26
C LEU A 282 -7.13 -0.30 -17.16
N GLY A 283 -6.48 0.84 -17.44
CA GLY A 283 -5.68 1.62 -16.49
C GLY A 283 -5.34 2.99 -17.10
N PRO A 284 -4.68 3.87 -16.32
CA PRO A 284 -4.12 5.11 -16.86
C PRO A 284 -3.07 4.79 -17.94
N PRO A 285 -3.08 5.49 -19.09
CA PRO A 285 -2.05 5.32 -20.11
C PRO A 285 -0.66 5.64 -19.55
N GLU A 286 0.33 4.88 -19.99
CA GLU A 286 1.73 5.21 -19.79
C GLU A 286 2.14 6.33 -20.75
N VAL A 287 2.93 7.29 -20.28
CA VAL A 287 3.39 8.44 -21.05
C VAL A 287 4.90 8.56 -20.91
N ALA A 288 5.61 8.53 -22.04
CA ALA A 288 7.06 8.65 -22.09
C ALA A 288 7.51 9.49 -23.28
N LEU A 289 8.76 9.95 -23.25
CA LEU A 289 9.42 10.46 -24.45
C LEU A 289 9.86 9.29 -25.35
N LYS A 290 10.13 9.56 -26.62
CA LYS A 290 10.69 8.57 -27.57
C LYS A 290 11.93 7.85 -27.00
N ASP A 291 12.12 6.59 -27.38
CA ASP A 291 13.08 5.68 -26.73
C ASP A 291 14.51 6.21 -26.58
N GLY A 292 15.00 7.03 -27.52
CA GLY A 292 16.32 7.67 -27.43
C GLY A 292 16.50 8.67 -26.27
N PHE A 293 15.44 8.96 -25.52
CA PHE A 293 15.44 9.81 -24.31
C PHE A 293 15.07 9.04 -23.04
N ARG A 294 15.12 7.70 -23.07
CA ARG A 294 15.15 6.89 -21.84
C ARG A 294 16.49 7.04 -21.14
N LEU A 295 16.50 6.91 -19.83
CA LEU A 295 17.67 7.07 -19.00
C LEU A 295 18.76 6.07 -19.38
N GLU A 296 18.38 4.81 -19.57
CA GLU A 296 19.29 3.75 -20.05
C GLU A 296 19.94 4.13 -21.40
N SER A 297 19.18 4.72 -22.33
CA SER A 297 19.70 5.14 -23.63
C SER A 297 20.60 6.38 -23.57
N LEU A 298 20.36 7.29 -22.62
CA LEU A 298 21.18 8.48 -22.40
C LEU A 298 22.50 8.14 -21.68
N CYS A 299 22.48 7.18 -20.77
CA CYS A 299 23.68 6.64 -20.13
C CYS A 299 24.49 5.78 -21.10
N GLY A 300 23.84 4.83 -21.79
CA GLY A 300 24.52 3.80 -22.57
C GLY A 300 25.39 2.90 -21.70
N ASP A 301 26.43 2.31 -22.28
CA ASP A 301 27.45 1.53 -21.56
C ASP A 301 28.49 2.43 -20.84
N ASP A 302 28.39 3.75 -21.01
CA ASP A 302 29.33 4.72 -20.42
C ASP A 302 28.98 5.02 -18.95
N LEU A 303 29.94 4.86 -18.04
CA LEU A 303 29.84 5.38 -16.67
C LEU A 303 30.04 6.90 -16.64
N LEU A 304 29.10 7.65 -17.22
CA LEU A 304 29.16 9.10 -17.28
C LEU A 304 29.19 9.69 -15.86
N ASP A 305 29.88 10.81 -15.69
CA ASP A 305 29.71 11.68 -14.53
C ASP A 305 28.55 12.67 -14.74
N ALA A 306 28.10 13.31 -13.68
CA ALA A 306 26.90 14.15 -13.72
C ALA A 306 26.99 15.30 -14.76
N PRO A 307 28.11 16.04 -14.88
CA PRO A 307 28.29 17.02 -15.96
C PRO A 307 28.32 16.38 -17.36
N GLY A 308 28.98 15.24 -17.53
CA GLY A 308 29.03 14.51 -18.80
C GLY A 308 27.64 14.06 -19.28
N PHE A 309 26.75 13.72 -18.36
CA PHE A 309 25.35 13.43 -18.68
C PHE A 309 24.59 14.67 -19.20
N LEU A 310 24.83 15.86 -18.64
CA LEU A 310 24.23 17.10 -19.15
C LEU A 310 24.71 17.42 -20.57
N ALA A 311 26.01 17.29 -20.83
CA ALA A 311 26.59 17.48 -22.15
C ALA A 311 26.01 16.48 -23.17
N ARG A 312 25.86 15.21 -22.78
CA ARG A 312 25.22 14.15 -23.58
C ARG A 312 23.78 14.50 -23.92
N LEU A 313 23.01 14.95 -22.94
CA LEU A 313 21.62 15.40 -23.12
C LEU A 313 21.54 16.60 -24.07
N SER A 314 22.41 17.59 -23.91
CA SER A 314 22.53 18.78 -24.76
C SER A 314 22.76 18.41 -26.22
N ALA A 315 23.74 17.53 -26.46
CA ALA A 315 24.02 17.00 -27.80
C ALA A 315 22.81 16.24 -28.39
N ARG A 316 22.11 15.44 -27.58
CA ARG A 316 20.91 14.69 -28.04
C ARG A 316 19.73 15.58 -28.35
N LEU A 317 19.61 16.73 -27.67
CA LEU A 317 18.63 17.77 -27.99
C LEU A 317 19.03 18.62 -29.21
N GLY A 318 20.17 18.33 -29.86
CA GLY A 318 20.66 19.08 -31.02
C GLY A 318 21.13 20.48 -30.68
N ARG A 319 21.65 20.70 -29.46
CA ARG A 319 22.19 21.99 -29.00
C ARG A 319 23.70 22.06 -29.22
N ASP A 320 24.21 23.28 -29.32
CA ASP A 320 25.65 23.53 -29.42
C ASP A 320 26.38 23.08 -28.14
N PRO A 321 27.64 22.61 -28.25
CA PRO A 321 28.45 22.27 -27.08
C PRO A 321 28.54 23.43 -26.08
N GLY A 322 28.29 23.15 -24.79
CA GLY A 322 28.30 24.15 -23.72
C GLY A 322 26.95 24.84 -23.47
N ALA A 323 25.93 24.60 -24.29
CA ALA A 323 24.60 25.16 -24.08
C ALA A 323 23.95 24.70 -22.77
N GLU A 324 24.37 23.56 -22.22
CA GLU A 324 23.90 23.03 -20.94
C GLU A 324 24.24 23.92 -19.74
N ALA A 325 25.27 24.77 -19.84
CA ALA A 325 25.61 25.72 -18.79
C ALA A 325 24.46 26.70 -18.49
N ALA A 326 23.63 27.01 -19.50
CA ALA A 326 22.46 27.87 -19.34
C ALA A 326 21.33 27.22 -18.51
N TRP A 327 21.36 25.90 -18.33
CA TRP A 327 20.38 25.17 -17.53
C TRP A 327 20.70 25.17 -16.03
N ILE A 328 21.94 25.53 -15.65
CA ILE A 328 22.39 25.55 -14.27
C ILE A 328 21.75 26.77 -13.58
N PRO A 329 20.85 26.58 -12.59
CA PRO A 329 20.20 27.68 -11.92
C PRO A 329 21.17 28.36 -10.95
N GLY A 330 20.93 29.64 -10.66
CA GLY A 330 21.54 30.30 -9.50
C GLY A 330 20.90 29.82 -8.18
N PRO A 331 21.55 29.99 -7.01
CA PRO A 331 21.01 29.54 -5.73
C PRO A 331 19.60 30.07 -5.41
N GLY A 332 19.31 31.33 -5.74
CA GLY A 332 17.97 31.90 -5.54
C GLY A 332 16.89 31.31 -6.43
N GLU A 333 17.22 30.91 -7.66
CA GLU A 333 16.29 30.26 -8.59
C GLU A 333 15.99 28.82 -8.14
N ALA A 334 17.03 28.06 -7.76
CA ALA A 334 16.86 26.74 -7.17
C ALA A 334 16.07 26.78 -5.85
N GLY A 335 16.34 27.77 -4.99
CA GLY A 335 15.68 27.95 -3.70
C GLY A 335 14.22 28.39 -3.77
N ALA A 336 13.72 28.81 -4.95
CA ALA A 336 12.32 29.16 -5.15
C ALA A 336 11.41 27.92 -5.29
N ALA A 337 11.98 26.76 -5.63
CA ALA A 337 11.22 25.52 -5.75
C ALA A 337 10.86 24.97 -4.36
N ALA A 338 9.57 24.68 -4.16
CA ALA A 338 9.13 23.93 -2.99
C ALA A 338 9.69 22.50 -3.02
N LEU A 339 10.03 21.96 -1.85
CA LEU A 339 10.52 20.59 -1.65
C LEU A 339 9.49 19.78 -0.83
N PRO A 340 8.44 19.23 -1.45
CA PRO A 340 7.34 18.59 -0.74
C PRO A 340 7.76 17.42 0.16
N LEU A 341 8.71 16.58 -0.25
CA LEU A 341 9.16 15.44 0.57
C LEU A 341 9.96 15.91 1.80
N ALA A 342 10.83 16.91 1.64
CA ALA A 342 11.51 17.56 2.75
C ALA A 342 10.53 18.23 3.71
N ARG A 343 9.52 18.92 3.18
CA ARG A 343 8.47 19.53 3.98
C ARG A 343 7.62 18.50 4.72
N ALA A 344 7.24 17.41 4.07
CA ALA A 344 6.49 16.32 4.69
C ALA A 344 7.26 15.71 5.87
N ARG A 345 8.57 15.44 5.71
CA ARG A 345 9.44 14.96 6.80
C ARG A 345 9.48 15.92 8.00
N GLN A 346 9.58 17.23 7.75
CA GLN A 346 9.54 18.24 8.82
C GLN A 346 8.19 18.25 9.56
N LEU A 347 7.08 18.09 8.85
CA LEU A 347 5.73 18.11 9.42
C LEU A 347 5.44 16.91 10.34
N ARG A 348 6.07 15.75 10.08
CA ARG A 348 6.02 14.59 10.99
C ARG A 348 6.49 14.93 12.39
N GLY A 349 7.37 15.93 12.53
CA GLY A 349 7.91 16.36 13.82
C GLY A 349 8.70 15.28 14.55
N GLU A 350 9.29 14.35 13.79
CA GLU A 350 10.37 13.48 14.27
C GLU A 350 11.48 14.39 14.78
N GLY A 351 11.50 14.60 16.10
CA GLY A 351 12.33 15.58 16.81
C GLY A 351 13.81 15.24 16.87
N GLU A 352 14.28 14.26 16.11
CA GLU A 352 15.71 13.99 15.97
C GLU A 352 16.24 14.73 14.75
N ARG A 353 17.11 15.71 15.01
CA ARG A 353 17.96 16.24 13.95
C ARG A 353 18.79 15.06 13.43
N PRO A 354 18.71 14.72 12.13
CA PRO A 354 19.44 13.57 11.57
C PRO A 354 20.97 13.76 11.65
N VAL A 355 21.40 15.00 11.94
CA VAL A 355 22.77 15.36 12.26
C VAL A 355 22.79 16.07 13.62
N ALA A 356 23.67 15.62 14.52
CA ALA A 356 23.91 16.28 15.80
C ALA A 356 25.41 16.50 16.05
N LEU A 357 25.74 17.56 16.80
CA LEU A 357 27.10 17.76 17.31
C LEU A 357 27.31 16.94 18.58
N ARG A 358 28.45 16.27 18.65
CA ARG A 358 28.99 15.64 19.84
C ARG A 358 29.66 16.68 20.74
N PRO A 359 29.77 16.41 22.06
CA PRO A 359 30.47 17.30 22.99
C PRO A 359 31.94 17.57 22.64
N ASP A 360 32.59 16.66 21.92
CA ASP A 360 33.98 16.78 21.44
C ASP A 360 34.12 17.53 20.11
N GLY A 361 33.01 18.07 19.57
CA GLY A 361 32.97 18.78 18.29
C GLY A 361 32.80 17.87 17.07
N GLY A 362 32.74 16.55 17.24
CA GLY A 362 32.43 15.60 16.17
C GLY A 362 30.96 15.66 15.72
N LEU A 363 30.65 15.10 14.55
CA LEU A 363 29.27 14.97 14.06
C LEU A 363 28.78 13.52 14.17
N VAL A 364 27.50 13.33 14.46
CA VAL A 364 26.83 12.02 14.43
C VAL A 364 25.63 12.04 13.51
N LEU A 365 25.39 10.91 12.85
CA LEU A 365 24.17 10.63 12.10
C LEU A 365 23.20 9.82 12.96
N ARG A 366 21.93 10.25 12.94
CA ARG A 366 20.78 9.57 13.55
C ARG A 366 19.81 9.18 12.45
N LEU A 367 19.88 7.92 12.02
CA LEU A 367 19.17 7.43 10.84
C LEU A 367 18.36 6.18 11.18
N ALA A 368 17.11 6.14 10.71
CA ALA A 368 16.22 4.98 10.81
C ALA A 368 16.09 4.39 12.24
N GLY A 369 16.07 5.24 13.26
CA GLY A 369 15.97 4.83 14.67
C GLY A 369 17.14 3.97 15.18
N CYS A 370 18.25 3.90 14.43
CA CYS A 370 19.44 3.17 14.81
C CYS A 370 20.32 4.01 15.77
N PRO A 371 21.20 3.38 16.56
CA PRO A 371 22.14 4.10 17.41
C PRO A 371 22.97 5.15 16.66
N ASP A 372 23.31 6.26 17.33
CA ASP A 372 24.16 7.33 16.79
C ASP A 372 25.44 6.77 16.14
N TRP A 373 25.67 7.11 14.88
CA TRP A 373 26.89 6.75 14.16
C TRP A 373 27.78 7.97 13.96
N ALA A 374 29.04 7.90 14.36
CA ALA A 374 29.98 9.01 14.21
C ALA A 374 30.33 9.20 12.73
N LEU A 375 30.03 10.39 12.18
CA LEU A 375 30.27 10.72 10.77
C LEU A 375 31.77 11.01 10.54
N PRO A 376 32.51 10.13 9.82
CA PRO A 376 33.90 10.38 9.47
C PRO A 376 34.04 11.59 8.55
N ASP A 377 35.23 12.20 8.52
CA ASP A 377 35.51 13.31 7.60
C ASP A 377 35.48 12.88 6.13
N ARG A 378 35.78 11.61 5.86
CA ARG A 378 35.68 10.96 4.55
C ARG A 378 34.98 9.61 4.73
N PRO A 379 33.64 9.58 4.72
CA PRO A 379 32.90 8.34 4.83
C PRO A 379 32.94 7.57 3.49
N ASP A 380 32.95 6.24 3.57
CA ASP A 380 32.68 5.39 2.42
C ASP A 380 31.16 5.23 2.22
N PHE A 381 30.74 5.10 0.96
CA PHE A 381 29.32 5.06 0.61
C PHE A 381 28.75 3.65 0.48
N ASP A 382 29.50 2.61 0.84
CA ASP A 382 29.05 1.22 0.98
C ASP A 382 29.05 0.75 2.45
N GLU A 383 29.23 1.68 3.39
CA GLU A 383 29.26 1.42 4.83
C GLU A 383 27.98 0.72 5.32
N ASP A 384 28.17 -0.28 6.19
CA ASP A 384 27.10 -1.01 6.88
C ASP A 384 27.49 -1.30 8.33
N PRO A 385 27.45 -0.27 9.21
CA PRO A 385 27.83 -0.42 10.62
C PRO A 385 26.94 -1.39 11.39
N PHE A 386 25.77 -1.76 10.83
CA PHE A 386 24.78 -2.64 11.46
C PHE A 386 24.62 -3.97 10.73
N ARG A 387 25.56 -4.38 9.88
CA ARG A 387 25.51 -5.63 9.10
C ARG A 387 25.23 -6.88 9.92
N ALA A 388 25.72 -6.92 11.16
CA ALA A 388 25.49 -8.02 12.10
C ALA A 388 24.03 -8.12 12.60
N ALA A 389 23.22 -7.09 12.37
CA ALA A 389 21.80 -7.02 12.70
C ALA A 389 21.01 -6.64 11.42
N PRO A 390 20.63 -7.62 10.58
CA PRO A 390 19.97 -7.37 9.29
C PRO A 390 18.73 -6.46 9.36
N VAL A 391 17.99 -6.53 10.47
CA VAL A 391 16.80 -5.71 10.77
C VAL A 391 17.13 -4.21 10.99
N ARG A 392 18.41 -3.87 11.14
CA ARG A 392 18.90 -2.48 11.25
C ARG A 392 19.70 -2.07 10.01
N ALA A 393 20.40 -3.02 9.38
CA ALA A 393 21.26 -2.77 8.23
C ALA A 393 20.54 -2.11 7.05
N VAL A 394 19.49 -2.72 6.52
CA VAL A 394 18.80 -2.24 5.31
C VAL A 394 18.15 -0.85 5.51
N PRO A 395 17.38 -0.60 6.59
CA PRO A 395 16.78 0.72 6.83
C PRO A 395 17.82 1.82 7.01
N TRP A 396 18.88 1.55 7.78
CA TRP A 396 19.94 2.53 7.98
C TRP A 396 20.64 2.85 6.66
N ARG A 397 20.97 1.84 5.85
CA ARG A 397 21.58 2.04 4.53
C ARG A 397 20.67 2.78 3.58
N LEU A 398 19.36 2.50 3.54
CA LEU A 398 18.40 3.27 2.75
C LEU A 398 18.37 4.74 3.18
N ALA A 399 18.30 5.01 4.48
CA ALA A 399 18.35 6.37 5.02
C ALA A 399 19.69 7.06 4.73
N TYR A 400 20.80 6.34 4.80
CA TYR A 400 22.13 6.84 4.48
C TYR A 400 22.25 7.21 3.00
N GLN A 401 21.83 6.31 2.09
CA GLN A 401 21.80 6.53 0.65
C GLN A 401 20.76 7.55 0.18
N SER A 402 19.77 7.89 1.00
CA SER A 402 18.82 8.96 0.70
C SER A 402 19.47 10.35 0.69
N LEU A 403 20.62 10.49 1.36
CA LEU A 403 21.35 11.74 1.57
C LEU A 403 20.53 12.88 2.20
N THR A 404 19.34 12.60 2.72
CA THR A 404 18.47 13.61 3.34
C THR A 404 19.12 14.32 4.52
N TRP A 405 20.08 13.67 5.18
CA TRP A 405 20.92 14.20 6.24
C TRP A 405 21.89 15.29 5.77
N LEU A 406 22.22 15.38 4.46
CA LEU A 406 23.08 16.44 3.93
C LEU A 406 22.45 17.83 4.04
N LEU A 407 21.11 17.93 3.92
CA LEU A 407 20.41 19.21 4.09
C LEU A 407 20.51 19.70 5.53
N ALA A 408 20.41 18.80 6.51
CA ALA A 408 20.62 19.13 7.91
C ALA A 408 22.10 19.44 8.22
N LEU A 409 23.05 18.75 7.57
CA LEU A 409 24.48 19.03 7.68
C LEU A 409 24.86 20.40 7.11
N ALA A 410 24.13 20.86 6.09
CA ALA A 410 24.41 22.13 5.45
C ALA A 410 24.18 23.35 6.35
N GLU A 411 23.33 23.21 7.39
CA GLU A 411 23.12 24.26 8.39
C GLU A 411 24.41 24.61 9.16
N PRO A 412 25.10 23.66 9.83
CA PRO A 412 26.36 23.94 10.51
C PRO A 412 27.61 23.91 9.61
N ALA A 413 27.58 23.20 8.48
CA ALA A 413 28.77 22.94 7.66
C ALA A 413 28.46 22.84 6.15
N PRO A 414 28.07 23.95 5.49
CA PRO A 414 27.62 23.94 4.09
C PRO A 414 28.69 23.43 3.11
N GLY A 415 29.96 23.83 3.30
CA GLY A 415 31.06 23.34 2.46
C GLY A 415 31.30 21.83 2.57
N ARG A 416 31.13 21.25 3.78
CA ARG A 416 31.24 19.79 3.99
C ARG A 416 30.08 19.06 3.33
N ALA A 417 28.86 19.57 3.46
CA ALA A 417 27.69 18.99 2.81
C ALA A 417 27.86 18.95 1.28
N LEU A 418 28.28 20.07 0.66
CA LEU A 418 28.57 20.14 -0.77
C LEU A 418 29.69 19.17 -1.20
N GLY A 419 30.79 19.11 -0.43
CA GLY A 419 31.89 18.20 -0.71
C GLY A 419 31.50 16.72 -0.65
N LEU A 420 30.68 16.33 0.34
CA LEU A 420 30.15 14.97 0.46
C LEU A 420 29.17 14.63 -0.66
N ALA A 421 28.34 15.58 -1.08
CA ALA A 421 27.42 15.41 -2.20
C ALA A 421 28.18 15.11 -3.52
N GLN A 422 29.26 15.84 -3.79
CA GLN A 422 30.15 15.58 -4.93
C GLN A 422 30.91 14.26 -4.81
N ALA A 423 31.35 13.91 -3.59
CA ALA A 423 32.00 12.63 -3.35
C ALA A 423 31.05 11.46 -3.60
N TRP A 424 29.79 11.56 -3.17
CA TRP A 424 28.76 10.54 -3.41
C TRP A 424 28.51 10.35 -4.91
N SER A 425 28.35 11.43 -5.67
CA SER A 425 28.11 11.36 -7.13
C SER A 425 29.24 10.63 -7.86
N ARG A 426 30.50 10.86 -7.44
CA ARG A 426 31.66 10.12 -7.99
C ARG A 426 31.68 8.65 -7.60
N ALA A 427 31.27 8.31 -6.39
CA ALA A 427 31.24 6.94 -5.90
C ALA A 427 30.06 6.13 -6.45
N ASN A 428 29.02 6.78 -6.97
CA ASN A 428 27.79 6.12 -7.41
C ASN A 428 27.39 6.50 -8.85
N PRO A 429 28.19 6.15 -9.87
CA PRO A 429 27.80 6.36 -11.26
C PRO A 429 26.54 5.54 -11.61
N TRP A 430 25.71 6.08 -12.50
CA TRP A 430 24.45 5.46 -12.93
C TRP A 430 24.75 4.14 -13.65
N GLY A 431 24.44 3.00 -13.02
CA GLY A 431 24.70 1.65 -13.55
C GLY A 431 25.68 0.82 -12.71
N GLN A 432 26.58 1.46 -11.97
CA GLN A 432 27.50 0.78 -11.05
C GLN A 432 27.65 1.54 -9.74
N PRO A 433 26.57 1.63 -8.93
CA PRO A 433 26.66 2.30 -7.65
C PRO A 433 27.51 1.51 -6.66
N ALA A 434 28.17 2.20 -5.72
CA ALA A 434 28.92 1.58 -4.63
C ALA A 434 27.99 0.71 -3.75
N ASP A 435 26.78 1.22 -3.49
CA ASP A 435 25.72 0.48 -2.81
C ASP A 435 24.50 0.31 -3.74
N PRO A 436 24.03 -0.91 -4.05
CA PRO A 436 22.85 -1.12 -4.89
C PRO A 436 21.56 -0.52 -4.31
N LEU A 437 21.47 -0.31 -2.99
CA LEU A 437 20.34 0.37 -2.36
C LEU A 437 20.25 1.85 -2.73
N SER A 438 21.30 2.45 -3.29
CA SER A 438 21.25 3.81 -3.82
C SER A 438 20.19 3.99 -4.91
N LEU A 439 19.94 2.95 -5.72
CA LEU A 439 18.93 2.96 -6.79
C LEU A 439 17.53 2.56 -6.28
N HIS A 440 17.41 2.15 -5.02
CA HIS A 440 16.11 1.82 -4.43
C HIS A 440 15.22 3.08 -4.37
N PRO A 441 13.92 3.00 -4.73
CA PRO A 441 13.01 4.15 -4.71
C PRO A 441 13.03 4.89 -3.38
N GLY A 442 13.02 4.17 -2.25
CA GLY A 442 13.09 4.77 -0.91
C GLY A 442 14.29 5.68 -0.66
N ALA A 443 15.41 5.49 -1.36
CA ALA A 443 16.57 6.40 -1.33
C ALA A 443 16.54 7.42 -2.47
N LEU A 444 16.17 7.00 -3.68
CA LEU A 444 16.21 7.81 -4.90
C LEU A 444 15.23 8.99 -4.87
N LEU A 445 13.98 8.78 -4.43
CA LEU A 445 12.94 9.82 -4.42
C LEU A 445 13.32 11.03 -3.56
N PRO A 446 13.66 10.87 -2.26
CA PRO A 446 14.04 12.01 -1.43
C PRO A 446 15.38 12.64 -1.83
N ARG A 447 16.31 11.86 -2.40
CA ARG A 447 17.62 12.37 -2.84
C ARG A 447 17.51 13.37 -3.99
N ALA A 448 16.49 13.24 -4.85
CA ALA A 448 16.20 14.24 -5.89
C ALA A 448 16.02 15.65 -5.31
N GLU A 449 15.29 15.79 -4.20
CA GLU A 449 15.12 17.07 -3.50
C GLU A 449 16.39 17.52 -2.75
N VAL A 450 17.25 16.58 -2.31
CA VAL A 450 18.53 16.91 -1.69
C VAL A 450 19.42 17.68 -2.67
N TRP A 451 19.49 17.26 -3.94
CA TRP A 451 20.27 17.97 -4.96
C TRP A 451 19.79 19.41 -5.14
N ILE A 452 18.47 19.62 -5.17
CA ILE A 452 17.86 20.96 -5.28
C ILE A 452 18.16 21.79 -4.03
N GLY A 453 17.97 21.23 -2.83
CA GLY A 453 18.23 21.94 -1.58
C GLY A 453 19.70 22.34 -1.42
N LEU A 454 20.63 21.51 -1.90
CA LEU A 454 22.07 21.85 -1.93
C LEU A 454 22.39 22.90 -3.00
N LEU A 455 21.73 22.87 -4.17
CA LEU A 455 21.85 23.91 -5.20
C LEU A 455 21.41 25.29 -4.69
N ALA A 456 20.43 25.33 -3.79
CA ALA A 456 19.92 26.55 -3.18
C ALA A 456 20.88 27.20 -2.17
N LEU A 457 21.96 26.52 -1.77
CA LEU A 457 22.90 27.04 -0.78
C LEU A 457 23.76 28.19 -1.33
N PRO A 458 24.03 29.23 -0.51
CA PRO A 458 25.08 30.19 -0.79
C PRO A 458 26.44 29.47 -0.93
N GLY A 459 27.14 29.69 -2.04
CA GLY A 459 28.44 29.06 -2.30
C GLY A 459 28.38 27.73 -3.08
N ALA A 460 27.20 27.28 -3.51
CA ALA A 460 27.06 26.08 -4.36
C ALA A 460 27.72 26.18 -5.74
N GLY A 461 28.16 27.36 -6.17
CA GLY A 461 28.60 27.64 -7.56
C GLY A 461 29.60 26.63 -8.15
N ALA A 462 30.62 26.22 -7.39
CA ALA A 462 31.60 25.23 -7.86
C ALA A 462 31.02 23.79 -7.95
N ALA A 463 30.00 23.48 -7.15
CA ALA A 463 29.31 22.19 -7.16
C ALA A 463 28.10 22.16 -8.10
N ALA A 464 27.61 23.33 -8.54
CA ALA A 464 26.36 23.48 -9.27
C ALA A 464 26.27 22.62 -10.56
N PRO A 465 27.33 22.44 -11.38
CA PRO A 465 27.26 21.53 -12.53
C PRO A 465 26.99 20.08 -12.14
N VAL A 466 27.62 19.60 -11.05
CA VAL A 466 27.44 18.22 -10.56
C VAL A 466 26.04 18.04 -9.98
N LEU A 467 25.61 18.96 -9.11
CA LEU A 467 24.30 18.89 -8.47
C LEU A 467 23.15 19.00 -9.49
N THR A 468 23.30 19.87 -10.50
CA THR A 468 22.33 19.98 -11.61
C THR A 468 22.31 18.71 -12.44
N GLY A 469 23.48 18.13 -12.77
CA GLY A 469 23.55 16.87 -13.51
C GLY A 469 22.87 15.72 -12.77
N GLU A 470 23.08 15.62 -11.46
CA GLU A 470 22.41 14.62 -10.63
C GLU A 470 20.90 14.87 -10.54
N ALA A 471 20.46 16.12 -10.35
CA ALA A 471 19.03 16.46 -10.36
C ALA A 471 18.35 16.07 -11.69
N VAL A 472 19.01 16.30 -12.82
CA VAL A 472 18.50 15.92 -14.15
C VAL A 472 18.44 14.39 -14.31
N ARG A 473 19.48 13.64 -13.92
CA ARG A 473 19.45 12.16 -13.94
C ARG A 473 18.32 11.59 -13.12
N HIS A 474 18.15 12.10 -11.90
CA HIS A 474 17.04 11.71 -11.03
C HIS A 474 15.70 12.12 -11.66
N GLY A 475 15.61 13.28 -12.30
CA GLY A 475 14.43 13.70 -13.07
C GLY A 475 14.02 12.71 -14.16
N PHE A 476 14.97 12.14 -14.92
CA PHE A 476 14.67 11.07 -15.87
C PHE A 476 14.15 9.79 -15.20
N ALA A 477 14.81 9.33 -14.14
CA ALA A 477 14.38 8.13 -13.41
C ALA A 477 12.97 8.31 -12.82
N LEU A 478 12.70 9.49 -12.26
CA LEU A 478 11.40 9.88 -11.73
C LEU A 478 10.35 9.98 -12.83
N ALA A 479 10.68 10.56 -13.99
CA ALA A 479 9.75 10.64 -15.13
C ALA A 479 9.40 9.26 -15.66
N GLU A 480 10.33 8.31 -15.65
CA GLU A 480 10.04 6.91 -16.00
C GLU A 480 9.12 6.23 -14.97
N ILE A 481 9.41 6.37 -13.67
CA ILE A 481 8.53 5.84 -12.60
C ILE A 481 7.12 6.43 -12.70
N VAL A 482 7.02 7.75 -12.86
CA VAL A 482 5.75 8.47 -12.92
C VAL A 482 5.00 8.12 -14.21
N GLY A 483 5.67 8.20 -15.36
CA GLY A 483 5.07 7.99 -16.68
C GLY A 483 4.72 6.55 -16.99
N GLN A 484 5.44 5.57 -16.45
CA GLN A 484 5.15 4.13 -16.63
C GLN A 484 4.21 3.57 -15.55
N ASN A 485 3.77 4.40 -14.60
CA ASN A 485 2.94 3.97 -13.47
C ASN A 485 3.57 2.80 -12.68
N THR A 486 4.91 2.79 -12.52
CA THR A 486 5.66 1.67 -11.93
C THR A 486 5.16 1.27 -10.55
N PHE A 487 4.75 2.25 -9.74
CA PHE A 487 4.17 2.02 -8.42
C PHE A 487 2.71 2.48 -8.34
N GLY A 488 1.95 2.37 -9.44
CA GLY A 488 0.57 2.86 -9.57
C GLY A 488 -0.29 2.62 -8.32
N ARG A 489 -1.03 3.65 -7.89
CA ARG A 489 -1.86 3.68 -6.65
C ARG A 489 -1.10 3.32 -5.38
N SER A 490 0.09 3.89 -5.20
CA SER A 490 0.82 3.81 -3.93
C SER A 490 1.33 5.18 -3.48
N LEU A 491 1.66 5.29 -2.19
CA LEU A 491 2.34 6.46 -1.66
C LEU A 491 3.65 6.74 -2.42
N HIS A 492 4.40 5.71 -2.83
CA HIS A 492 5.64 5.86 -3.58
C HIS A 492 5.44 6.55 -4.94
N GLN A 493 4.33 6.26 -5.63
CA GLN A 493 3.99 6.94 -6.89
C GLN A 493 3.75 8.44 -6.67
N LEU A 494 3.00 8.80 -5.62
CA LEU A 494 2.75 10.20 -5.27
C LEU A 494 4.04 10.92 -4.84
N GLN A 495 4.91 10.23 -4.11
CA GLN A 495 6.23 10.77 -3.72
C GLN A 495 7.12 11.00 -4.95
N ALA A 496 7.10 10.09 -5.93
CA ALA A 496 7.83 10.26 -7.18
C ALA A 496 7.31 11.45 -8.00
N ALA A 497 5.99 11.61 -8.10
CA ALA A 497 5.38 12.77 -8.75
C ALA A 497 5.72 14.08 -8.00
N ALA A 498 5.73 14.07 -6.67
CA ALA A 498 6.11 15.22 -5.86
C ALA A 498 7.58 15.64 -6.07
N ALA A 499 8.51 14.67 -6.07
CA ALA A 499 9.91 14.92 -6.34
C ALA A 499 10.15 15.40 -7.79
N LEU A 500 9.45 14.81 -8.77
CA LEU A 500 9.53 15.23 -10.17
C LEU A 500 9.04 16.67 -10.36
N LEU A 501 7.96 17.05 -9.67
CA LEU A 501 7.44 18.42 -9.65
C LEU A 501 8.48 19.41 -9.07
N ALA A 502 9.16 19.02 -7.98
CA ALA A 502 10.22 19.83 -7.39
C ALA A 502 11.40 20.02 -8.36
N VAL A 503 11.88 18.94 -8.99
CA VAL A 503 12.97 18.98 -9.98
C VAL A 503 12.60 19.88 -11.17
N ALA A 504 11.41 19.70 -11.73
CA ALA A 504 10.94 20.50 -12.86
C ALA A 504 10.94 22.00 -12.55
N ARG A 505 10.49 22.39 -11.35
CA ARG A 505 10.41 23.80 -10.93
C ARG A 505 11.73 24.40 -10.49
N ALA A 506 12.65 23.57 -10.00
CA ALA A 506 14.00 24.00 -9.66
C ALA A 506 14.87 24.25 -10.90
N LEU A 507 14.53 23.61 -12.03
CA LEU A 507 15.28 23.68 -13.29
C LEU A 507 14.42 24.26 -14.43
N PRO A 508 13.82 25.46 -14.29
CA PRO A 508 12.84 25.96 -15.25
C PRO A 508 13.42 26.23 -16.66
N ARG A 509 14.76 26.35 -16.76
CA ARG A 509 15.48 26.55 -18.02
C ARG A 509 15.80 25.24 -18.75
N LEU A 510 15.62 24.10 -18.10
CA LEU A 510 15.81 22.79 -18.72
C LEU A 510 14.66 22.54 -19.73
N PRO A 511 14.96 22.14 -20.98
CA PRO A 511 13.91 21.90 -21.98
C PRO A 511 12.83 20.87 -21.59
N LEU A 512 13.14 19.96 -20.66
CA LEU A 512 12.22 18.93 -20.16
C LEU A 512 11.32 19.41 -19.00
N ALA A 513 11.60 20.56 -18.39
CA ALA A 513 10.94 20.99 -17.15
C ALA A 513 9.41 21.04 -17.28
N GLY A 514 8.89 21.66 -18.36
CA GLY A 514 7.45 21.75 -18.59
C GLY A 514 6.79 20.38 -18.75
N HIS A 515 7.45 19.44 -19.45
CA HIS A 515 6.98 18.07 -19.62
C HIS A 515 6.92 17.32 -18.28
N TRP A 516 7.99 17.39 -17.49
CA TRP A 516 8.05 16.77 -16.16
C TRP A 516 7.02 17.34 -15.18
N GLU A 517 6.81 18.67 -15.18
CA GLU A 517 5.75 19.28 -14.37
C GLU A 517 4.35 18.80 -14.80
N ALA A 518 4.06 18.75 -16.10
CA ALA A 518 2.77 18.26 -16.61
C ALA A 518 2.54 16.79 -16.23
N LEU A 519 3.56 15.94 -16.39
CA LEU A 519 3.53 14.53 -16.04
C LEU A 519 3.26 14.32 -14.54
N ALA A 520 3.97 15.05 -13.68
CA ALA A 520 3.76 15.03 -12.24
C ALA A 520 2.35 15.48 -11.85
N ARG A 521 1.85 16.59 -12.43
CA ARG A 521 0.51 17.11 -12.15
C ARG A 521 -0.59 16.14 -12.56
N GLU A 522 -0.48 15.49 -13.70
CA GLU A 522 -1.46 14.50 -14.15
C GLU A 522 -1.45 13.27 -13.23
N SER A 523 -0.27 12.77 -12.87
CA SER A 523 -0.15 11.67 -11.91
C SER A 523 -0.76 12.00 -10.53
N LEU A 524 -0.58 13.23 -10.03
CA LEU A 524 -1.20 13.68 -8.78
C LEU A 524 -2.72 13.84 -8.92
N ARG A 525 -3.21 14.32 -10.07
CA ARG A 525 -4.65 14.49 -10.36
C ARG A 525 -5.39 13.15 -10.28
N ASP A 526 -4.80 12.10 -10.83
CA ASP A 526 -5.41 10.77 -10.88
C ASP A 526 -5.11 9.95 -9.62
N GLY A 527 -3.87 10.03 -9.10
CA GLY A 527 -3.40 9.23 -7.98
C GLY A 527 -3.97 9.65 -6.63
N VAL A 528 -4.19 10.94 -6.39
CA VAL A 528 -4.71 11.41 -5.08
C VAL A 528 -6.14 10.91 -4.83
N PRO A 529 -7.11 11.03 -5.75
CA PRO A 529 -8.44 10.42 -5.58
C PRO A 529 -8.45 8.88 -5.53
N ALA A 530 -7.38 8.22 -5.99
CA ALA A 530 -7.23 6.78 -5.87
C ALA A 530 -6.85 6.36 -4.44
N LEU A 531 -6.02 7.15 -3.76
CA LEU A 531 -5.52 6.85 -2.41
C LEU A 531 -6.28 7.56 -1.29
N LEU A 532 -6.85 8.74 -1.55
CA LEU A 532 -7.69 9.52 -0.66
C LEU A 532 -9.07 9.72 -1.32
N PRO A 533 -9.92 8.68 -1.34
CA PRO A 533 -11.18 8.72 -2.05
C PRO A 533 -12.22 9.57 -1.31
N GLU A 534 -13.22 10.08 -2.06
CA GLU A 534 -14.30 10.91 -1.50
C GLU A 534 -15.22 10.15 -0.54
N ASP A 535 -15.37 8.86 -0.77
CA ASP A 535 -16.29 7.99 -0.03
C ASP A 535 -15.69 7.46 1.28
N GLY A 536 -14.45 7.84 1.61
CA GLY A 536 -13.72 7.40 2.80
C GLY A 536 -13.30 5.93 2.78
N ARG A 537 -13.42 5.21 1.63
CA ARG A 537 -13.02 3.80 1.50
C ARG A 537 -11.57 3.67 1.03
N PHE A 538 -10.64 3.89 1.94
CA PHE A 538 -9.21 3.86 1.62
C PHE A 538 -8.73 2.45 1.25
N ALA A 539 -7.88 2.36 0.23
CA ALA A 539 -7.17 1.12 -0.11
C ALA A 539 -6.03 0.80 0.87
N GLU A 540 -5.44 1.84 1.48
CA GLU A 540 -4.43 1.71 2.53
C GLU A 540 -5.12 1.43 3.87
N SER A 541 -4.92 0.26 4.47
CA SER A 541 -5.54 -0.11 5.76
C SER A 541 -4.81 0.48 6.98
N SER A 542 -3.53 0.84 6.85
CA SER A 542 -2.77 1.45 7.95
C SER A 542 -3.17 2.91 8.18
N LEU A 543 -3.62 3.22 9.39
CA LEU A 543 -3.93 4.59 9.79
C LEU A 543 -2.68 5.47 9.84
N HIS A 544 -1.51 4.89 10.13
CA HIS A 544 -0.24 5.61 10.09
C HIS A 544 0.13 5.99 8.64
N ARG A 545 0.00 5.06 7.69
CA ARG A 545 0.25 5.34 6.26
C ARG A 545 -0.77 6.31 5.68
N ARG A 546 -2.02 6.32 6.16
CA ARG A 546 -3.00 7.38 5.85
C ARG A 546 -2.54 8.75 6.35
N LEU A 547 -1.95 8.82 7.55
CA LEU A 547 -1.38 10.06 8.07
C LEU A 547 -0.16 10.52 7.26
N ASP A 548 0.66 9.60 6.77
CA ASP A 548 1.72 9.89 5.79
C ASP A 548 1.18 10.47 4.48
N LEU A 549 0.14 9.86 3.92
CA LEU A 549 -0.53 10.36 2.70
C LEU A 549 -1.08 11.76 2.91
N ALA A 550 -1.74 12.01 4.05
CA ALA A 550 -2.28 13.32 4.39
C ALA A 550 -1.15 14.36 4.62
N THR A 551 -0.02 13.93 5.18
CA THR A 551 1.16 14.80 5.38
C THR A 551 1.78 15.20 4.06
N LEU A 552 1.94 14.26 3.13
CA LEU A 552 2.39 14.55 1.77
C LEU A 552 1.39 15.46 1.05
N GLY A 553 0.09 15.17 1.16
CA GLY A 553 -0.98 16.00 0.59
C GLY A 553 -0.93 17.44 1.10
N HIS A 554 -0.64 17.65 2.39
CA HIS A 554 -0.48 18.98 2.97
C HIS A 554 0.74 19.71 2.40
N ALA A 555 1.89 19.03 2.28
CA ALA A 555 3.07 19.60 1.65
C ALA A 555 2.86 19.91 0.15
N LEU A 556 2.12 19.06 -0.56
CA LEU A 556 1.77 19.23 -1.96
C LEU A 556 0.78 20.37 -2.20
N ARG A 557 -0.17 20.60 -1.28
CA ARG A 557 -1.09 21.75 -1.35
C ARG A 557 -0.32 23.05 -1.50
N ASP A 558 0.69 23.25 -0.64
CA ASP A 558 1.50 24.47 -0.63
C ASP A 558 2.34 24.58 -1.92
N ALA A 559 2.87 23.45 -2.41
CA ALA A 559 3.61 23.43 -3.67
C ALA A 559 2.72 23.70 -4.90
N LEU A 560 1.57 23.05 -5.02
CA LEU A 560 0.71 23.15 -6.21
C LEU A 560 0.00 24.50 -6.33
N GLY A 561 -0.28 25.16 -5.21
CA GLY A 561 -0.98 26.44 -5.16
C GLY A 561 -2.43 26.34 -5.68
N PRO A 562 -3.00 27.42 -6.23
CA PRO A 562 -4.40 27.47 -6.65
C PRO A 562 -4.69 26.75 -7.98
N ALA A 563 -3.66 26.43 -8.76
CA ALA A 563 -3.82 25.76 -10.05
C ALA A 563 -4.10 24.26 -9.88
N ALA A 564 -4.93 23.68 -10.76
CA ALA A 564 -5.21 22.25 -10.74
C ALA A 564 -3.91 21.40 -10.85
N PRO A 565 -3.76 20.30 -10.08
CA PRO A 565 -4.75 19.71 -9.16
C PRO A 565 -4.72 20.24 -7.71
N GLY A 566 -4.08 21.38 -7.41
CA GLY A 566 -3.91 21.91 -6.05
C GLY A 566 -5.18 21.95 -5.18
N PRO A 567 -6.32 22.52 -5.65
CA PRO A 567 -7.57 22.52 -4.90
C PRO A 567 -8.13 21.12 -4.59
N LEU A 568 -7.98 20.17 -5.53
CA LEU A 568 -8.38 18.78 -5.33
C LEU A 568 -7.54 18.13 -4.22
N VAL A 569 -6.21 18.30 -4.29
CA VAL A 569 -5.29 17.76 -3.27
C VAL A 569 -5.60 18.34 -1.89
N ALA A 570 -5.84 19.64 -1.81
CA ALA A 570 -6.22 20.31 -0.58
C ALA A 570 -7.50 19.70 0.03
N ALA A 571 -8.58 19.62 -0.76
CA ALA A 571 -9.87 19.12 -0.30
C ALA A 571 -9.79 17.66 0.21
N ARG A 572 -9.10 16.78 -0.52
CA ARG A 572 -8.90 15.38 -0.10
C ARG A 572 -8.06 15.26 1.16
N THR A 573 -7.01 16.07 1.26
CA THR A 573 -6.12 16.09 2.43
C THR A 573 -6.86 16.54 3.69
N GLU A 574 -7.59 17.66 3.63
CA GLU A 574 -8.32 18.19 4.80
C GLU A 574 -9.40 17.22 5.28
N ALA A 575 -10.10 16.54 4.37
CA ALA A 575 -11.08 15.51 4.71
C ALA A 575 -10.41 14.34 5.47
N ALA A 576 -9.32 13.79 4.93
CA ALA A 576 -8.58 12.70 5.57
C ALA A 576 -8.00 13.10 6.94
N LEU A 577 -7.49 14.33 7.08
CA LEU A 577 -6.99 14.84 8.37
C LEU A 577 -8.09 14.99 9.41
N ALA A 578 -9.28 15.43 9.01
CA ALA A 578 -10.43 15.53 9.91
C ALA A 578 -10.86 14.15 10.43
N GLU A 579 -10.89 13.14 9.55
CA GLU A 579 -11.19 11.75 9.92
C GLU A 579 -10.14 11.19 10.88
N LEU A 580 -8.84 11.28 10.55
CA LEU A 580 -7.76 10.80 11.39
C LEU A 580 -7.76 11.46 12.78
N ALA A 581 -8.01 12.77 12.85
CA ALA A 581 -8.12 13.48 14.12
C ALA A 581 -9.29 12.97 14.99
N GLY A 582 -10.38 12.49 14.37
CA GLY A 582 -11.53 11.90 15.05
C GLY A 582 -11.24 10.51 15.63
N LEU A 583 -10.24 9.80 15.11
CA LEU A 583 -9.87 8.45 15.53
C LEU A 583 -8.88 8.43 16.71
N LEU A 584 -8.29 9.56 17.07
CA LEU A 584 -7.34 9.64 18.19
C LEU A 584 -7.99 9.20 19.49
N ASP A 585 -7.31 8.31 20.21
CA ASP A 585 -7.67 8.00 21.59
C ASP A 585 -7.45 9.22 22.51
N PRO A 586 -8.04 9.25 23.71
CA PRO A 586 -7.90 10.39 24.62
C PRO A 586 -6.46 10.69 25.06
N ALA A 587 -5.53 9.75 24.88
CA ALA A 587 -4.10 9.94 25.13
C ALA A 587 -3.31 10.34 23.86
N GLY A 588 -4.01 10.61 22.75
CA GLY A 588 -3.43 11.19 21.55
C GLY A 588 -2.80 10.20 20.58
N ARG A 589 -3.15 8.90 20.65
CA ARG A 589 -2.64 7.88 19.71
C ARG A 589 -3.70 7.47 18.70
N LEU A 590 -3.27 7.21 17.47
CA LEU A 590 -4.12 6.52 16.50
C LEU A 590 -4.23 5.02 16.87
N PRO A 591 -5.35 4.36 16.57
CA PRO A 591 -5.45 2.91 16.67
C PRO A 591 -4.34 2.23 15.85
N PRO A 592 -3.56 1.31 16.45
CA PRO A 592 -2.37 0.74 15.83
C PRO A 592 -2.67 -0.38 14.81
N PHE A 593 -3.51 -0.12 13.81
CA PHE A 593 -3.86 -1.09 12.76
C PHE A 593 -2.94 -1.00 11.53
N GLY A 594 -2.66 -2.13 10.90
CA GLY A 594 -1.69 -2.27 9.81
C GLY A 594 -0.26 -1.89 10.20
N GLU A 595 0.47 -1.25 9.28
CA GLU A 595 1.81 -0.76 9.53
C GLU A 595 1.81 0.40 10.53
N VAL A 596 2.33 0.18 11.74
CA VAL A 596 2.37 1.20 12.81
C VAL A 596 3.74 1.23 13.46
N PHE A 597 4.21 2.44 13.79
CA PHE A 597 5.57 2.67 14.28
C PHE A 597 5.57 3.14 15.73
N SER A 598 6.38 2.50 16.55
CA SER A 598 6.51 2.86 17.97
C SER A 598 7.14 4.24 18.13
N GLY A 599 6.57 5.07 19.01
CA GLY A 599 7.18 6.33 19.42
C GLY A 599 6.73 7.57 18.64
N ALA A 600 5.84 7.43 17.67
CA ALA A 600 5.20 8.58 17.03
C ALA A 600 4.27 9.32 18.03
N ASP A 601 4.25 10.65 17.95
CA ASP A 601 3.26 11.50 18.62
C ASP A 601 2.23 11.95 17.59
N GLU A 602 1.28 11.05 17.26
CA GLU A 602 0.32 11.28 16.18
C GLU A 602 -0.59 12.47 16.45
N ALA A 603 -0.96 12.71 17.71
CA ALA A 603 -1.73 13.88 18.10
C ALA A 603 -0.98 15.19 17.76
N SER A 604 0.28 15.31 18.16
CA SER A 604 1.06 16.51 17.85
C SER A 604 1.34 16.64 16.35
N TRP A 605 1.51 15.52 15.64
CA TRP A 605 1.65 15.50 14.19
C TRP A 605 0.39 16.03 13.50
N ILE A 606 -0.79 15.50 13.84
CA ILE A 606 -2.07 15.99 13.32
C ILE A 606 -2.29 17.46 13.70
N ALA A 607 -1.94 17.86 14.92
CA ALA A 607 -2.05 19.25 15.38
C ALA A 607 -1.18 20.21 14.54
N ARG A 608 0.06 19.83 14.21
CA ARG A 608 0.94 20.57 13.29
C ARG A 608 0.31 20.71 11.90
N LEU A 609 -0.24 19.62 11.35
CA LEU A 609 -0.89 19.63 10.03
C LEU A 609 -2.14 20.51 9.99
N ARG A 610 -2.88 20.59 11.10
CA ARG A 610 -4.09 21.43 11.20
C ARG A 610 -3.80 22.89 11.56
N GLY A 611 -2.54 23.25 11.82
CA GLY A 611 -2.16 24.59 12.27
C GLY A 611 -2.68 24.94 13.67
N THR A 612 -3.11 23.95 14.46
CA THR A 612 -3.64 24.12 15.81
C THR A 612 -2.52 23.80 16.81
N GLY A 613 -1.86 24.81 17.37
CA GLY A 613 -0.69 24.64 18.25
C GLY A 613 -1.00 24.18 19.68
N GLY A 614 -1.78 23.10 19.87
CA GLY A 614 -2.10 22.55 21.20
C GLY A 614 -1.72 21.08 21.33
N LEU A 615 -0.89 20.74 22.32
CA LEU A 615 -0.64 19.35 22.71
C LEU A 615 -1.93 18.76 23.32
N VAL A 616 -2.27 17.51 23.02
CA VAL A 616 -3.40 16.82 23.68
C VAL A 616 -3.19 16.76 25.20
N ALA A 617 -1.93 16.64 25.66
CA ALA A 617 -1.55 16.71 27.08
C ALA A 617 -1.86 18.07 27.76
N GLN A 618 -2.10 19.13 26.98
CA GLN A 618 -2.49 20.45 27.48
C GLN A 618 -4.01 20.68 27.43
N ARG A 619 -4.81 19.72 26.94
CA ARG A 619 -6.26 19.79 27.14
C ARG A 619 -6.53 19.64 28.64
N PRO A 620 -7.24 20.59 29.27
CA PRO A 620 -7.61 20.42 30.67
C PRO A 620 -8.34 19.09 30.82
N ALA A 621 -7.97 18.29 31.83
CA ALA A 621 -8.74 17.12 32.22
C ALA A 621 -10.20 17.54 32.31
N ALA A 622 -11.10 16.85 31.61
CA ALA A 622 -12.47 17.32 31.42
C ALA A 622 -13.11 17.60 32.79
N ALA A 623 -13.18 18.88 33.16
CA ALA A 623 -13.88 19.36 34.36
C ALA A 623 -15.40 19.46 34.10
N GLY A 624 -15.91 18.63 33.19
CA GLY A 624 -17.27 18.67 32.65
C GLY A 624 -18.00 17.34 32.77
N PRO A 625 -19.27 17.28 32.33
CA PRO A 625 -20.05 16.04 32.30
C PRO A 625 -19.36 14.97 31.45
N ALA A 626 -19.68 13.69 31.72
CA ALA A 626 -19.10 12.58 30.98
C ALA A 626 -19.29 12.78 29.47
N THR A 627 -18.20 12.67 28.70
CA THR A 627 -18.25 12.78 27.25
C THR A 627 -18.16 11.39 26.64
N ALA A 628 -19.18 11.02 25.86
CA ALA A 628 -19.20 9.76 25.12
C ALA A 628 -19.39 10.08 23.64
N SER A 629 -18.69 9.36 22.76
CA SER A 629 -19.01 9.40 21.34
C SER A 629 -18.62 8.11 20.65
N THR A 630 -19.38 7.77 19.61
CA THR A 630 -19.10 6.66 18.70
C THR A 630 -18.94 7.23 17.31
N MET A 631 -17.92 6.81 16.59
CA MET A 631 -17.66 7.20 15.21
C MET A 631 -17.57 5.94 14.36
N LEU A 632 -18.28 5.94 13.24
CA LEU A 632 -18.28 4.88 12.26
C LEU A 632 -17.76 5.46 10.94
N LEU A 633 -16.63 4.94 10.49
CA LEU A 633 -16.09 5.13 9.16
C LEU A 633 -16.38 3.88 8.30
N PRO A 634 -16.20 3.95 6.97
CA PRO A 634 -16.45 2.81 6.08
C PRO A 634 -15.69 1.53 6.42
N ASP A 635 -14.57 1.63 7.14
CA ASP A 635 -13.68 0.52 7.47
C ASP A 635 -13.25 0.47 8.95
N THR A 636 -13.72 1.41 9.78
CA THR A 636 -13.28 1.57 11.16
C THR A 636 -14.44 1.97 12.07
N LEU A 637 -14.52 1.37 13.26
CA LEU A 637 -15.46 1.73 14.31
C LEU A 637 -14.68 2.17 15.54
N THR A 638 -14.97 3.34 16.10
CA THR A 638 -14.40 3.79 17.37
C THR A 638 -15.46 4.23 18.36
N ALA A 639 -15.19 4.04 19.65
CA ALA A 639 -15.99 4.55 20.74
C ALA A 639 -15.08 5.09 21.83
N ARG A 640 -15.44 6.25 22.39
CA ARG A 640 -14.71 6.88 23.50
C ARG A 640 -15.65 7.24 24.62
N HIS A 641 -15.14 7.19 25.84
CA HIS A 641 -15.81 7.66 27.03
C HIS A 641 -14.79 8.31 27.98
N GLU A 642 -15.09 9.50 28.50
CA GLU A 642 -14.28 10.17 29.50
C GLU A 642 -15.17 10.68 30.64
N ALA A 643 -14.83 10.34 31.88
CA ALA A 643 -15.53 10.81 33.08
C ALA A 643 -14.57 11.06 34.24
N ALA A 644 -14.86 12.11 35.03
CA ALA A 644 -14.10 12.44 36.24
C ALA A 644 -14.07 11.25 37.22
N GLY A 645 -12.89 10.96 37.80
CA GLY A 645 -12.68 9.88 38.77
C GLY A 645 -12.57 8.46 38.19
N ARG A 646 -13.11 8.19 36.99
CA ARG A 646 -12.94 6.90 36.29
C ARG A 646 -11.80 6.89 35.28
N GLY A 647 -11.45 8.06 34.73
CA GLY A 647 -10.46 8.19 33.67
C GLY A 647 -11.10 8.03 32.29
N TRP A 648 -10.27 7.80 31.27
CA TRP A 648 -10.72 7.65 29.90
C TRP A 648 -10.80 6.17 29.48
N SER A 649 -11.71 5.87 28.56
CA SER A 649 -11.87 4.56 27.93
C SER A 649 -11.98 4.73 26.43
N HIS A 650 -11.48 3.75 25.69
CA HIS A 650 -11.46 3.79 24.23
C HIS A 650 -11.58 2.37 23.66
N PHE A 651 -12.37 2.25 22.60
CA PHE A 651 -12.48 1.06 21.77
C PHE A 651 -12.25 1.48 20.32
N ALA A 652 -11.49 0.68 19.57
CA ALA A 652 -11.42 0.81 18.14
C ALA A 652 -11.37 -0.58 17.49
N CYS A 653 -11.98 -0.71 16.31
CA CYS A 653 -11.95 -1.91 15.49
C CYS A 653 -11.74 -1.53 14.02
N THR A 654 -10.83 -2.23 13.34
CA THR A 654 -10.66 -2.16 11.89
C THR A 654 -11.41 -3.32 11.22
N PHE A 655 -12.00 -3.05 10.08
CA PHE A 655 -12.56 -4.04 9.16
C PHE A 655 -12.26 -3.65 7.70
N ALA A 656 -11.11 -2.99 7.51
CA ALA A 656 -10.54 -2.63 6.23
C ALA A 656 -10.20 -3.87 5.37
N GLU A 657 -9.86 -3.62 4.10
CA GLU A 657 -9.43 -4.67 3.18
C GLU A 657 -8.09 -5.28 3.62
N THR A 658 -8.03 -6.62 3.66
CA THR A 658 -6.80 -7.39 3.80
C THR A 658 -6.24 -7.69 2.41
N SER A 659 -4.92 -7.58 2.25
CA SER A 659 -4.22 -7.90 1.00
C SER A 659 -3.19 -9.02 1.23
N PRO A 660 -2.72 -9.73 0.19
CA PRO A 660 -1.82 -10.88 0.35
C PRO A 660 -0.47 -10.55 0.98
N GLN A 661 -0.08 -9.28 0.96
CA GLN A 661 1.18 -8.76 1.51
C GLN A 661 0.92 -7.79 2.68
N GLY A 662 -0.35 -7.61 3.04
CA GLY A 662 -0.81 -6.78 4.15
C GLY A 662 -1.23 -7.62 5.34
N HIS A 663 -1.57 -6.94 6.43
CA HIS A 663 -1.94 -7.57 7.69
C HIS A 663 -3.26 -8.35 7.57
N ALA A 664 -3.34 -9.51 8.20
CA ALA A 664 -4.57 -10.28 8.35
C ALA A 664 -5.39 -9.78 9.55
N ASP A 665 -5.68 -8.48 9.58
CA ASP A 665 -6.23 -7.76 10.74
C ASP A 665 -7.71 -7.36 10.61
N CYS A 666 -8.41 -7.74 9.53
CA CYS A 666 -9.83 -7.43 9.38
C CYS A 666 -10.67 -8.03 10.53
N GLY A 667 -11.35 -7.15 11.27
CA GLY A 667 -12.13 -7.46 12.47
C GLY A 667 -11.32 -7.33 13.76
N SER A 668 -10.02 -7.01 13.69
CA SER A 668 -9.19 -6.79 14.87
C SER A 668 -9.60 -5.53 15.62
N TYR A 669 -9.25 -5.47 16.91
CA TYR A 669 -9.68 -4.42 17.81
C TYR A 669 -8.64 -4.10 18.88
N VAL A 670 -8.71 -2.90 19.44
CA VAL A 670 -7.98 -2.46 20.63
C VAL A 670 -8.95 -1.93 21.67
N TYR A 671 -8.60 -2.08 22.95
CA TYR A 671 -9.49 -1.71 24.05
C TYR A 671 -8.72 -1.17 25.25
N ALA A 672 -9.19 -0.03 25.75
CA ALA A 672 -8.68 0.65 26.91
C ALA A 672 -9.82 1.05 27.85
N ALA A 673 -9.59 0.88 29.14
CA ALA A 673 -10.55 1.25 30.17
C ALA A 673 -9.85 1.73 31.43
N GLY A 674 -10.35 2.83 31.98
CA GLY A 674 -9.75 3.49 33.13
C GLY A 674 -8.29 3.89 32.84
N SER A 675 -8.05 4.62 31.77
CA SER A 675 -6.74 5.12 31.38
C SER A 675 -5.65 4.04 31.23
N THR A 676 -6.04 2.79 31.01
CA THR A 676 -5.15 1.63 30.84
C THR A 676 -5.51 0.94 29.54
N ARG A 677 -4.50 0.73 28.68
CA ARG A 677 -4.66 0.00 27.42
C ARG A 677 -4.49 -1.48 27.72
N TRP A 678 -5.60 -2.21 27.67
CA TRP A 678 -5.61 -3.62 28.03
C TRP A 678 -5.34 -4.50 26.83
N ILE A 679 -6.12 -4.31 25.76
CA ILE A 679 -6.00 -5.05 24.51
C ILE A 679 -5.29 -4.17 23.49
N VAL A 680 -4.17 -4.67 22.99
CA VAL A 680 -3.28 -3.98 22.05
C VAL A 680 -3.19 -4.74 20.74
N GLU A 681 -2.66 -4.09 19.70
CA GLU A 681 -2.22 -4.79 18.49
C GLU A 681 -0.76 -5.19 18.61
N ALA A 682 -0.34 -6.19 17.83
CA ALA A 682 1.08 -6.47 17.68
C ALA A 682 1.82 -5.35 16.95
N GLY A 683 1.13 -4.53 16.15
CA GLY A 683 1.72 -3.44 15.36
C GLY A 683 2.33 -3.94 14.05
N GLY A 684 3.06 -3.05 13.36
CA GLY A 684 3.71 -3.35 12.09
C GLY A 684 5.20 -2.99 12.08
N SER A 685 5.85 -3.12 10.92
CA SER A 685 7.24 -2.72 10.76
C SER A 685 7.40 -1.85 9.51
N GLU A 686 8.13 -0.73 9.61
CA GLU A 686 8.39 0.18 8.48
C GLU A 686 9.02 -0.51 7.26
N GLN A 687 9.58 -1.69 7.49
CA GLN A 687 10.60 -2.28 6.68
C GLN A 687 10.02 -3.32 5.73
N VAL A 688 10.64 -3.44 4.56
CA VAL A 688 10.62 -4.65 3.74
C VAL A 688 11.45 -5.73 4.46
N GLU A 689 11.18 -5.96 5.74
CA GLU A 689 11.79 -7.02 6.54
C GLU A 689 11.36 -8.33 5.92
N ALA A 690 12.31 -9.07 5.33
CA ALA A 690 12.11 -10.46 5.03
C ALA A 690 12.41 -11.27 6.30
N GLY A 691 11.58 -12.27 6.59
CA GLY A 691 11.87 -13.26 7.63
C GLY A 691 10.75 -13.47 8.64
N ALA A 692 11.11 -14.12 9.74
CA ALA A 692 10.17 -14.69 10.70
C ALA A 692 9.24 -13.64 11.34
N SER A 693 9.81 -12.53 11.81
CA SER A 693 9.06 -11.46 12.49
C SER A 693 8.03 -10.83 11.57
N ARG A 694 8.40 -10.49 10.32
CA ARG A 694 7.45 -9.95 9.34
C ARG A 694 6.33 -10.94 9.04
N HIS A 695 6.67 -12.21 8.81
CA HIS A 695 5.67 -13.24 8.54
C HIS A 695 4.69 -13.40 9.71
N TYR A 696 5.18 -13.34 10.94
CA TYR A 696 4.32 -13.33 12.13
C TYR A 696 3.39 -12.12 12.16
N LEU A 697 3.94 -10.91 12.02
CA LEU A 697 3.18 -9.65 12.10
C LEU A 697 2.09 -9.53 11.03
N LEU A 698 2.27 -10.17 9.88
CA LEU A 698 1.25 -10.21 8.81
C LEU A 698 0.16 -11.26 9.04
N SER A 699 0.41 -12.28 9.88
CA SER A 699 -0.51 -13.40 10.11
C SER A 699 -1.59 -13.07 11.13
N ALA A 700 -2.71 -13.80 11.12
CA ALA A 700 -3.82 -13.60 12.07
C ALA A 700 -3.40 -13.73 13.54
N ARG A 701 -2.29 -14.42 13.81
CA ARG A 701 -1.80 -14.70 15.17
C ARG A 701 -1.15 -13.50 15.84
N ALA A 702 -0.86 -12.44 15.08
CA ALA A 702 -0.42 -11.15 15.59
C ALA A 702 -1.59 -10.18 15.83
N HIS A 703 -2.83 -10.59 15.52
CA HIS A 703 -4.02 -9.72 15.54
C HIS A 703 -5.13 -10.27 16.42
N ASN A 704 -6.04 -9.40 16.87
CA ASN A 704 -7.17 -9.78 17.70
C ASN A 704 -8.36 -10.28 16.87
N VAL A 705 -8.11 -11.24 15.97
CA VAL A 705 -9.07 -11.75 14.97
C VAL A 705 -9.53 -13.18 15.30
N ALA A 706 -10.55 -13.64 14.57
CA ALA A 706 -10.99 -15.03 14.59
C ALA A 706 -10.33 -15.82 13.46
N VAL A 707 -10.06 -17.09 13.72
CA VAL A 707 -9.52 -18.09 12.80
C VAL A 707 -10.47 -19.29 12.83
N VAL A 708 -10.91 -19.72 11.65
CA VAL A 708 -11.88 -20.80 11.49
C VAL A 708 -11.18 -22.06 11.03
N GLU A 709 -11.33 -23.17 11.75
CA GLU A 709 -10.71 -24.47 11.42
C GLU A 709 -9.18 -24.39 11.22
N GLY A 710 -8.52 -23.48 11.95
CA GLY A 710 -7.07 -23.25 11.83
C GLY A 710 -6.62 -22.64 10.50
N ARG A 711 -7.55 -22.15 9.67
CA ARG A 711 -7.27 -21.55 8.36
C ARG A 711 -7.02 -20.06 8.49
N GLU A 712 -5.85 -19.61 8.06
CA GLU A 712 -5.52 -18.19 7.98
C GLU A 712 -6.56 -17.41 7.16
N PRO A 713 -6.93 -16.19 7.59
CA PRO A 713 -7.69 -15.26 6.77
C PRO A 713 -6.98 -15.01 5.44
N VAL A 714 -7.77 -14.89 4.37
CA VAL A 714 -7.33 -14.53 3.03
C VAL A 714 -7.71 -13.07 2.74
N ALA A 715 -7.32 -12.56 1.58
CA ALA A 715 -7.73 -11.24 1.13
C ALA A 715 -9.27 -11.11 1.10
N GLY A 716 -9.76 -9.95 1.53
CA GLY A 716 -11.18 -9.66 1.69
C GLY A 716 -11.37 -8.43 2.57
N TYR A 717 -12.60 -8.13 2.96
CA TYR A 717 -12.93 -6.98 3.80
C TYR A 717 -14.11 -7.27 4.71
N GLY A 718 -14.37 -6.37 5.66
CA GLY A 718 -15.58 -6.39 6.47
C GLY A 718 -16.56 -5.27 6.11
N LEU A 719 -17.81 -5.45 6.46
CA LEU A 719 -18.89 -4.50 6.27
C LEU A 719 -19.66 -4.34 7.57
N HIS A 720 -19.87 -3.09 8.00
CA HIS A 720 -20.80 -2.80 9.08
C HIS A 720 -22.23 -3.09 8.63
N ARG A 721 -22.87 -4.08 9.26
CA ARG A 721 -24.23 -4.54 8.93
C ARG A 721 -25.30 -3.73 9.63
N GLY A 722 -24.97 -3.18 10.79
CA GLY A 722 -25.91 -2.43 11.60
C GLY A 722 -25.52 -2.39 13.07
N SER A 723 -26.30 -1.63 13.82
CA SER A 723 -26.15 -1.47 15.26
C SER A 723 -27.48 -1.73 15.95
N LEU A 724 -27.44 -2.41 17.10
CA LEU A 724 -28.59 -2.62 17.97
C LEU A 724 -28.39 -1.85 19.28
N ALA A 725 -29.27 -0.90 19.56
CA ALA A 725 -29.33 -0.26 20.86
C ALA A 725 -29.90 -1.23 21.91
N LEU A 726 -29.22 -1.36 23.04
CA LEU A 726 -29.59 -2.21 24.17
C LEU A 726 -29.64 -1.33 25.44
N PRO A 727 -30.37 -1.74 26.49
CA PRO A 727 -30.34 -0.99 27.75
C PRO A 727 -28.92 -0.94 28.34
N GLY A 728 -28.31 0.25 28.30
CA GLY A 728 -26.96 0.51 28.81
C GLY A 728 -25.80 0.15 27.86
N ALA A 729 -26.07 -0.32 26.65
CA ALA A 729 -25.04 -0.71 25.69
C ALA A 729 -25.50 -0.57 24.23
N THR A 730 -24.56 -0.65 23.29
CA THR A 730 -24.85 -0.80 21.86
C THR A 730 -24.06 -1.98 21.31
N ALA A 731 -24.73 -2.83 20.52
CA ALA A 731 -24.10 -3.91 19.79
C ALA A 731 -23.86 -3.51 18.33
N HIS A 732 -22.65 -3.68 17.82
CA HIS A 732 -22.29 -3.37 16.43
C HIS A 732 -21.91 -4.65 15.69
N ALA A 733 -22.52 -4.89 14.54
CA ALA A 733 -22.32 -6.10 13.74
C ALA A 733 -21.46 -5.82 12.49
N ILE A 734 -20.43 -6.64 12.30
CA ILE A 734 -19.49 -6.58 11.18
C ILE A 734 -19.45 -7.95 10.51
N GLU A 735 -19.87 -8.04 9.25
CA GLU A 735 -19.77 -9.27 8.45
C GLU A 735 -18.46 -9.25 7.66
N THR A 736 -17.72 -10.36 7.59
CA THR A 736 -16.42 -10.42 6.91
C THR A 736 -16.37 -11.51 5.83
N THR A 737 -15.55 -11.27 4.80
CA THR A 737 -15.31 -12.19 3.67
C THR A 737 -13.99 -12.94 3.75
N VAL A 738 -13.12 -12.56 4.68
CA VAL A 738 -11.74 -13.04 4.79
C VAL A 738 -11.59 -14.53 5.13
N HIS A 739 -12.68 -15.24 5.46
CA HIS A 739 -12.64 -16.68 5.73
C HIS A 739 -12.89 -17.55 4.49
N GLY A 740 -13.17 -16.93 3.34
CA GLY A 740 -13.41 -17.62 2.06
C GLY A 740 -14.80 -18.27 1.95
N PRO A 741 -15.04 -19.05 0.88
CA PRO A 741 -16.39 -19.43 0.44
C PRO A 741 -17.09 -20.51 1.28
N GLY A 742 -16.44 -21.09 2.28
CA GLY A 742 -17.01 -22.16 3.11
C GLY A 742 -17.82 -21.67 4.32
N TYR A 743 -17.70 -20.39 4.65
CA TYR A 743 -18.16 -19.85 5.92
C TYR A 743 -18.83 -18.49 5.75
N ARG A 744 -19.88 -18.25 6.52
CA ARG A 744 -20.34 -16.89 6.81
C ARG A 744 -19.84 -16.51 8.19
N HIS A 745 -19.17 -15.37 8.30
CA HIS A 745 -18.64 -14.88 9.57
C HIS A 745 -19.22 -13.51 9.89
N LEU A 746 -19.77 -13.41 11.10
CA LEU A 746 -20.25 -12.18 11.71
C LEU A 746 -19.54 -11.98 13.04
N ARG A 747 -18.86 -10.86 13.18
CA ARG A 747 -18.29 -10.39 14.44
C ARG A 747 -19.17 -9.29 15.02
N VAL A 748 -19.54 -9.43 16.29
CA VAL A 748 -20.35 -8.44 17.02
C VAL A 748 -19.61 -7.93 18.24
N PHE A 749 -19.53 -6.61 18.36
CA PHE A 749 -18.99 -5.92 19.54
C PHE A 749 -20.12 -5.34 20.37
N VAL A 750 -20.24 -5.76 21.62
CA VAL A 750 -21.19 -5.19 22.58
C VAL A 750 -20.44 -4.21 23.48
N LEU A 751 -20.78 -2.94 23.35
CA LEU A 751 -20.13 -1.81 24.00
C LEU A 751 -21.07 -1.18 25.04
N PRO A 752 -20.84 -1.35 26.35
CA PRO A 752 -21.48 -0.52 27.38
C PRO A 752 -21.22 0.96 27.09
N HIS A 753 -22.21 1.83 27.36
CA HIS A 753 -22.07 3.26 27.07
C HIS A 753 -20.93 3.94 27.85
N ASP A 754 -20.54 3.38 29.00
CA ASP A 754 -19.45 3.86 29.83
C ASP A 754 -18.10 3.17 29.53
N LEU A 755 -18.08 2.21 28.59
CA LEU A 755 -16.93 1.37 28.25
C LEU A 755 -16.24 0.79 29.50
N SER A 756 -17.03 0.35 30.49
CA SER A 756 -16.54 -0.40 31.66
C SER A 756 -16.23 -1.86 31.34
N GLY A 757 -16.61 -2.33 30.16
CA GLY A 757 -16.28 -3.63 29.64
C GLY A 757 -16.48 -3.70 28.13
N LEU A 758 -16.28 -4.90 27.57
CA LEU A 758 -16.42 -5.21 26.15
C LEU A 758 -16.81 -6.68 26.03
N ALA A 759 -17.78 -7.01 25.19
CA ALA A 759 -17.96 -8.39 24.73
C ALA A 759 -17.74 -8.48 23.21
N VAL A 760 -16.90 -9.42 22.80
CA VAL A 760 -16.62 -9.76 21.40
C VAL A 760 -17.28 -11.10 21.12
N ILE A 761 -18.14 -11.15 20.11
CA ILE A 761 -18.88 -12.35 19.71
C ILE A 761 -18.50 -12.67 18.27
N ASP A 762 -17.97 -13.86 18.05
CA ASP A 762 -17.79 -14.42 16.72
C ASP A 762 -18.90 -15.44 16.47
N ARG A 763 -19.62 -15.24 15.37
CA ARG A 763 -20.60 -16.19 14.85
C ARG A 763 -20.13 -16.67 13.49
N VAL A 764 -19.88 -17.96 13.39
CA VAL A 764 -19.54 -18.60 12.12
C VAL A 764 -20.59 -19.66 11.79
N THR A 765 -21.05 -19.64 10.53
CA THR A 765 -21.94 -20.67 9.97
C THR A 765 -21.24 -21.35 8.80
N ALA A 766 -21.04 -22.67 8.90
CA ALA A 766 -20.48 -23.50 7.85
C ALA A 766 -21.57 -23.85 6.83
N LEU A 767 -21.28 -23.67 5.54
CA LEU A 767 -22.23 -23.93 4.47
C LEU A 767 -22.43 -25.44 4.18
N ASP A 768 -21.51 -26.29 4.64
CA ASP A 768 -21.57 -27.75 4.52
C ASP A 768 -22.12 -28.45 5.79
N HIS A 769 -22.52 -27.66 6.80
CA HIS A 769 -23.06 -28.14 8.07
C HIS A 769 -22.14 -29.07 8.89
N GLY A 770 -20.82 -29.01 8.64
CA GLY A 770 -19.80 -29.81 9.33
C GLY A 770 -19.52 -29.41 10.79
N SER A 771 -18.54 -30.07 11.40
CA SER A 771 -17.96 -29.59 12.67
C SER A 771 -17.27 -28.25 12.45
N LEU A 772 -17.35 -27.38 13.44
CA LEU A 772 -16.83 -26.02 13.34
C LEU A 772 -16.15 -25.61 14.64
N THR A 773 -14.96 -25.05 14.53
CA THR A 773 -14.15 -24.50 15.61
C THR A 773 -13.66 -23.13 15.21
N ILE A 774 -14.01 -22.15 16.03
CA ILE A 774 -13.49 -20.80 15.98
C ILE A 774 -12.42 -20.70 17.05
N ARG A 775 -11.22 -20.24 16.68
CA ARG A 775 -10.19 -19.80 17.61
C ARG A 775 -10.00 -18.31 17.43
N ALA A 776 -10.02 -17.53 18.49
CA ALA A 776 -9.76 -16.10 18.40
C ALA A 776 -8.71 -15.66 19.42
N PHE A 777 -8.07 -14.55 19.11
CA PHE A 777 -6.92 -14.04 19.87
C PHE A 777 -7.24 -12.72 20.57
N ALA A 778 -6.60 -12.49 21.71
CA ALA A 778 -6.60 -11.22 22.42
C ALA A 778 -5.20 -10.95 22.99
N HIS A 779 -4.52 -9.94 22.46
CA HIS A 779 -3.17 -9.54 22.84
C HIS A 779 -3.25 -8.52 23.98
N LEU A 780 -2.64 -8.85 25.11
CA LEU A 780 -2.56 -7.98 26.27
C LEU A 780 -1.30 -7.12 26.18
N ALA A 781 -1.37 -5.89 26.70
CA ALA A 781 -0.22 -4.99 26.73
C ALA A 781 0.99 -5.66 27.43
N PRO A 782 2.24 -5.46 26.94
CA PRO A 782 3.44 -6.13 27.48
C PRO A 782 3.63 -6.00 29.00
N GLU A 783 3.20 -4.88 29.58
CA GLU A 783 3.28 -4.59 31.00
C GLU A 783 2.19 -5.27 31.86
N THR A 784 1.33 -6.09 31.24
CA THR A 784 0.21 -6.76 31.91
C THR A 784 0.64 -8.07 32.56
N LEU A 785 0.35 -8.21 33.86
CA LEU A 785 0.45 -9.49 34.56
C LEU A 785 -0.82 -10.30 34.35
N VAL A 786 -0.68 -11.57 33.97
CA VAL A 786 -1.81 -12.44 33.59
C VAL A 786 -1.83 -13.69 34.46
N ALA A 787 -2.99 -13.99 35.05
CA ALA A 787 -3.24 -15.20 35.81
C ALA A 787 -4.42 -15.97 35.19
N VAL A 788 -4.19 -17.24 34.83
CA VAL A 788 -5.23 -18.13 34.32
C VAL A 788 -5.91 -18.83 35.52
N GLU A 789 -7.15 -18.46 35.80
CA GLU A 789 -7.96 -19.00 36.89
C GLU A 789 -8.81 -20.18 36.37
N GLY A 790 -8.14 -21.31 36.11
CA GLY A 790 -8.75 -22.51 35.55
C GLY A 790 -9.09 -22.39 34.06
N ALA A 791 -9.86 -23.34 33.52
CA ALA A 791 -10.12 -23.44 32.07
C ALA A 791 -11.10 -22.39 31.50
N ARG A 792 -11.59 -21.45 32.32
CA ARG A 792 -12.71 -20.56 31.95
C ARG A 792 -12.56 -19.11 32.39
N ARG A 793 -11.41 -18.72 32.94
CA ARG A 793 -11.21 -17.34 33.38
C ARG A 793 -9.75 -16.94 33.34
N VAL A 794 -9.51 -15.70 32.96
CA VAL A 794 -8.22 -15.03 33.09
C VAL A 794 -8.42 -13.73 33.84
N GLN A 795 -7.46 -13.39 34.69
CA GLN A 795 -7.34 -12.08 35.33
C GLN A 795 -6.07 -11.40 34.82
N ALA A 796 -6.22 -10.20 34.30
CA ALA A 796 -5.14 -9.31 33.93
C ALA A 796 -5.00 -8.19 34.97
N ARG A 797 -3.77 -7.78 35.27
CA ARG A 797 -3.46 -6.66 36.17
C ARG A 797 -2.39 -5.75 35.59
N GLN A 798 -2.62 -4.45 35.68
CA GLN A 798 -1.70 -3.41 35.24
C GLN A 798 -1.88 -2.17 36.13
N ALA A 799 -0.78 -1.63 36.66
CA ALA A 799 -0.76 -0.40 37.47
C ALA A 799 -1.85 -0.35 38.58
N GLY A 800 -2.07 -1.46 39.29
CA GLY A 800 -3.06 -1.56 40.37
C GLY A 800 -4.52 -1.73 39.91
N ARG A 801 -4.79 -1.73 38.61
CA ARG A 801 -6.11 -2.01 38.01
C ARG A 801 -6.20 -3.47 37.59
N ARG A 802 -7.43 -3.95 37.35
CA ARG A 802 -7.71 -5.32 36.92
C ARG A 802 -8.62 -5.35 35.70
N LEU A 803 -8.52 -6.42 34.94
CA LEU A 803 -9.46 -6.80 33.89
C LEU A 803 -9.74 -8.30 33.99
N GLY A 804 -11.01 -8.66 34.17
CA GLY A 804 -11.47 -10.04 34.06
C GLY A 804 -11.77 -10.39 32.61
N LEU A 805 -11.33 -11.57 32.16
CA LEU A 805 -11.59 -12.10 30.82
C LEU A 805 -12.23 -13.49 30.93
N VAL A 806 -13.42 -13.65 30.35
CA VAL A 806 -14.24 -14.87 30.47
C VAL A 806 -14.71 -15.29 29.08
N PRO A 807 -14.25 -16.44 28.54
CA PRO A 807 -14.81 -16.99 27.31
C PRO A 807 -16.23 -17.50 27.55
N PHE A 808 -17.11 -17.31 26.56
CA PHE A 808 -18.50 -17.75 26.62
C PHE A 808 -18.96 -18.31 25.27
N ALA A 809 -20.04 -19.10 25.30
CA ALA A 809 -20.70 -19.61 24.10
C ALA A 809 -22.20 -19.31 24.16
N ILE A 810 -22.75 -18.85 23.04
CA ILE A 810 -24.18 -18.67 22.80
C ILE A 810 -24.74 -19.89 22.06
N ALA A 811 -24.00 -20.41 21.08
CA ALA A 811 -24.31 -21.65 20.37
C ALA A 811 -23.04 -22.50 20.23
N GLY A 812 -23.10 -23.75 20.65
CA GLY A 812 -21.94 -24.64 20.77
C GLY A 812 -21.40 -24.69 22.20
N ARG A 813 -20.08 -24.81 22.35
CA ARG A 813 -19.39 -24.88 23.65
C ARG A 813 -18.04 -24.18 23.61
N VAL A 814 -17.62 -23.63 24.75
CA VAL A 814 -16.23 -23.20 24.94
C VAL A 814 -15.33 -24.44 24.86
N ALA A 815 -14.32 -24.38 23.99
CA ALA A 815 -13.47 -25.50 23.61
C ALA A 815 -12.03 -25.37 24.14
N GLY A 816 -11.62 -24.18 24.60
CA GLY A 816 -10.30 -23.98 25.18
C GLY A 816 -10.02 -22.51 25.52
N LEU A 817 -9.07 -22.31 26.43
CA LEU A 817 -8.49 -21.02 26.79
C LEU A 817 -7.00 -21.25 27.11
N GLU A 818 -6.13 -20.60 26.35
CA GLU A 818 -4.68 -20.73 26.45
C GLU A 818 -4.03 -19.35 26.50
N ALA A 819 -2.92 -19.25 27.23
CA ALA A 819 -2.07 -18.07 27.24
C ALA A 819 -0.70 -18.43 26.64
N ALA A 820 -0.28 -17.69 25.63
CA ALA A 820 1.03 -17.84 24.98
C ALA A 820 1.86 -16.57 25.20
N ILE A 821 3.12 -16.75 25.59
CA ILE A 821 4.10 -15.68 25.76
C ILE A 821 5.37 -16.10 25.02
N ALA A 822 5.81 -15.29 24.06
CA ALA A 822 7.06 -15.44 23.32
C ALA A 822 7.34 -16.86 22.76
N ARG A 823 6.34 -17.51 22.16
CA ARG A 823 6.53 -18.81 21.50
C ARG A 823 7.15 -18.58 20.13
N GLY A 824 8.41 -18.97 19.94
CA GLY A 824 9.23 -18.59 18.79
C GLY A 824 9.79 -19.71 17.92
N ASP A 825 9.37 -20.97 18.12
CA ASP A 825 10.06 -22.15 17.57
C ASP A 825 10.23 -22.12 16.03
N ARG A 826 9.25 -21.55 15.31
CA ARG A 826 9.28 -21.35 13.84
C ARG A 826 8.32 -20.24 13.41
N PRO A 827 8.55 -19.54 12.28
CA PRO A 827 7.70 -18.42 11.81
C PRO A 827 6.21 -18.78 11.74
N GLY A 828 5.91 -19.95 11.17
CA GLY A 828 4.56 -20.49 11.01
C GLY A 828 3.87 -20.88 12.32
N THR A 829 4.55 -20.83 13.47
CA THR A 829 3.98 -21.06 14.83
C THR A 829 4.31 -19.96 15.84
N MET A 830 4.90 -18.84 15.41
CA MET A 830 5.17 -17.69 16.28
C MET A 830 3.88 -17.15 16.91
N GLN A 831 3.94 -16.81 18.21
CA GLN A 831 2.83 -16.23 18.97
C GLN A 831 3.32 -15.56 20.27
N GLY A 832 2.59 -14.57 20.77
CA GLY A 832 2.92 -13.94 22.06
C GLY A 832 3.98 -12.86 21.95
N PHE A 833 3.94 -12.09 20.85
CA PHE A 833 4.84 -10.96 20.61
C PHE A 833 4.07 -9.74 20.12
N VAL A 834 4.56 -8.55 20.48
CA VAL A 834 4.16 -7.26 19.91
C VAL A 834 5.41 -6.47 19.53
N VAL A 835 5.30 -5.44 18.70
CA VAL A 835 6.40 -4.55 18.34
C VAL A 835 6.73 -3.66 19.54
N GLY A 836 7.99 -3.71 20.00
CA GLY A 836 8.47 -2.94 21.15
C GLY A 836 9.26 -1.69 20.76
N GLN A 837 10.22 -1.85 19.87
CA GLN A 837 10.98 -0.78 19.21
C GLN A 837 10.95 -1.05 17.70
N PRO A 838 11.31 -0.07 16.84
CA PRO A 838 11.39 -0.32 15.41
C PRO A 838 12.29 -1.53 15.12
N GLY A 839 11.74 -2.51 14.41
CA GLY A 839 12.45 -3.73 14.04
C GLY A 839 12.67 -4.75 15.18
N THR A 840 12.01 -4.62 16.33
CA THR A 840 12.12 -5.62 17.40
C THR A 840 10.76 -6.05 17.95
N LEU A 841 10.65 -7.36 18.20
CA LEU A 841 9.52 -7.96 18.89
C LEU A 841 9.80 -8.04 20.40
N ALA A 842 8.85 -7.58 21.19
CA ALA A 842 8.80 -7.73 22.64
C ALA A 842 7.81 -8.85 23.03
N PRO A 843 8.14 -9.69 24.02
CA PRO A 843 7.20 -10.65 24.59
C PRO A 843 5.91 -9.96 25.10
N ALA A 844 4.77 -10.54 24.79
CA ALA A 844 3.46 -10.13 25.30
C ALA A 844 2.56 -11.33 25.51
N CYS A 845 1.60 -11.23 26.43
CA CYS A 845 0.64 -12.31 26.63
C CYS A 845 -0.44 -12.26 25.56
N THR A 846 -0.55 -13.32 24.76
CA THR A 846 -1.66 -13.52 23.84
C THR A 846 -2.57 -14.60 24.38
N LEU A 847 -3.82 -14.26 24.61
CA LEU A 847 -4.86 -15.24 24.93
C LEU A 847 -5.42 -15.82 23.64
N SER A 848 -5.58 -17.14 23.60
CA SER A 848 -6.29 -17.87 22.56
C SER A 848 -7.49 -18.55 23.19
N TYR A 849 -8.69 -18.20 22.75
CA TYR A 849 -9.94 -18.84 23.20
C TYR A 849 -10.64 -19.50 22.03
N ALA A 850 -11.33 -20.61 22.30
CA ALA A 850 -12.00 -21.39 21.26
C ALA A 850 -13.46 -21.66 21.57
N VAL A 851 -14.29 -21.63 20.52
CA VAL A 851 -15.71 -22.03 20.55
C VAL A 851 -15.93 -23.07 19.46
N ALA A 852 -16.51 -24.21 19.84
CA ALA A 852 -16.79 -25.31 18.92
C ALA A 852 -18.30 -25.59 18.83
N GLY A 853 -18.75 -25.96 17.63
CA GLY A 853 -20.15 -26.26 17.32
C GLY A 853 -20.30 -27.17 16.10
N ARG A 854 -21.55 -27.36 15.65
CA ARG A 854 -21.89 -28.14 14.44
C ARG A 854 -22.80 -27.29 13.57
N GLY A 855 -22.40 -27.05 12.33
CA GLY A 855 -23.05 -26.11 11.40
C GLY A 855 -22.89 -24.64 11.81
N THR A 856 -23.06 -24.32 13.08
CA THR A 856 -22.85 -22.98 13.64
C THR A 856 -22.08 -23.05 14.96
N ALA A 857 -21.17 -22.12 15.15
CA ALA A 857 -20.49 -21.83 16.41
C ALA A 857 -20.65 -20.33 16.67
N CYS A 858 -21.10 -19.97 17.88
CA CYS A 858 -21.36 -18.59 18.25
C CYS A 858 -20.93 -18.37 19.70
N GLY A 859 -19.98 -17.46 19.92
CA GLY A 859 -19.45 -17.17 21.25
C GLY A 859 -18.24 -16.25 21.15
N GLY A 860 -17.58 -16.01 22.27
CA GLY A 860 -16.35 -15.23 22.24
C GLY A 860 -15.85 -14.87 23.63
N LEU A 861 -15.45 -13.61 23.83
CA LEU A 861 -14.77 -13.16 25.03
C LEU A 861 -15.48 -11.96 25.67
N LEU A 862 -15.79 -12.08 26.96
CA LEU A 862 -16.28 -10.99 27.81
C LEU A 862 -15.09 -10.43 28.58
N MET A 863 -14.93 -9.11 28.55
CA MET A 863 -13.91 -8.34 29.27
C MET A 863 -14.56 -7.29 30.17
N ALA A 864 -14.18 -7.23 31.44
CA ALA A 864 -14.77 -6.28 32.39
C ALA A 864 -13.74 -5.80 33.45
N VAL A 865 -13.81 -4.53 33.83
CA VAL A 865 -12.88 -3.94 34.82
C VAL A 865 -13.22 -4.33 36.27
N ASP A 866 -14.45 -4.74 36.53
CA ASP A 866 -14.93 -5.20 37.83
C ASP A 866 -16.14 -6.15 37.72
N GLY A 867 -16.58 -6.69 38.86
CA GLY A 867 -17.73 -7.60 38.94
C GLY A 867 -19.05 -6.96 38.47
N PRO A 868 -19.41 -5.73 38.91
CA PRO A 868 -20.62 -5.07 38.42
C PRO A 868 -20.67 -4.89 36.88
N ALA A 869 -19.54 -4.56 36.24
CA ALA A 869 -19.45 -4.47 34.78
C ALA A 869 -19.62 -5.85 34.13
N GLU A 870 -19.01 -6.90 34.70
CA GLU A 870 -19.16 -8.28 34.26
C GLU A 870 -20.63 -8.75 34.33
N ASP A 871 -21.30 -8.52 35.46
CA ASP A 871 -22.72 -8.87 35.67
C ASP A 871 -23.65 -8.08 34.73
N SER A 872 -23.32 -6.82 34.44
CA SER A 872 -24.05 -6.00 33.48
C SER A 872 -23.94 -6.58 32.06
N LEU A 873 -22.71 -6.89 31.61
CA LEU A 873 -22.48 -7.50 30.31
C LEU A 873 -23.11 -8.89 30.20
N ALA A 874 -22.99 -9.73 31.23
CA ALA A 874 -23.63 -11.05 31.24
C ALA A 874 -25.15 -10.96 31.08
N ARG A 875 -25.80 -9.99 31.75
CA ARG A 875 -27.23 -9.72 31.57
C ARG A 875 -27.56 -9.24 30.15
N ILE A 876 -26.72 -8.41 29.54
CA ILE A 876 -26.89 -7.97 28.15
C ILE A 876 -26.75 -9.16 27.18
N LEU A 877 -25.76 -10.04 27.40
CA LEU A 877 -25.54 -11.23 26.57
C LEU A 877 -26.69 -12.24 26.64
N ALA A 878 -27.41 -12.29 27.77
CA ALA A 878 -28.57 -13.17 27.96
C ALA A 878 -29.87 -12.65 27.33
N ARG A 879 -29.84 -11.49 26.65
CA ARG A 879 -31.04 -10.86 26.09
C ARG A 879 -31.49 -11.50 24.76
N ASP A 880 -32.79 -11.70 24.63
CA ASP A 880 -33.40 -12.20 23.40
C ASP A 880 -33.25 -11.23 22.22
N GLU A 881 -33.21 -9.92 22.47
CA GLU A 881 -33.00 -8.93 21.41
C GLU A 881 -31.62 -9.10 20.74
N LEU A 882 -30.57 -9.36 21.54
CA LEU A 882 -29.23 -9.61 21.03
C LEU A 882 -29.18 -10.95 20.28
N THR A 883 -29.78 -12.00 20.83
CA THR A 883 -29.85 -13.31 20.16
C THR A 883 -30.51 -13.19 18.79
N ARG A 884 -31.64 -12.47 18.67
CA ARG A 884 -32.30 -12.23 17.37
C ARG A 884 -31.41 -11.44 16.41
N PHE A 885 -30.72 -10.41 16.89
CA PHE A 885 -29.79 -9.62 16.08
C PHE A 885 -28.65 -10.47 15.52
N LEU A 886 -28.09 -11.39 16.32
CA LEU A 886 -27.06 -12.33 15.86
C LEU A 886 -27.57 -13.32 14.79
N MET A 887 -28.88 -13.61 14.76
CA MET A 887 -29.47 -14.55 13.80
C MET A 887 -29.93 -13.87 12.50
N GLN A 888 -30.25 -12.57 12.57
CA GLN A 888 -30.78 -11.79 11.45
C GLN A 888 -29.69 -11.04 10.66
N ALA A 889 -28.54 -10.76 11.28
CA ALA A 889 -27.46 -9.96 10.71
C ALA A 889 -26.71 -10.64 9.54
#